data_AF-A0AAP9CJ55-F1
#
_entry.id   AF-A0AAP9CJ55-F1
#
_cell.length_a   1.000
_cell.length_b   1.000
_cell.length_c   1.000
_cell.angle_alpha   90.00
_cell.angle_beta   90.00
_cell.angle_gamma   90.00
#
_symmetry.space_group_name_H-M   'P 1'
#
loop_
_entity.id
_entity.type
_entity.pdbx_description
1 polymer ?
#
loop_
_entity_poly.entity_id
_entity_poly.type
_entity_poly.pdbx_seq_one_letter_code
_entity_poly.pdbx_strand_id
1 'polypeptide(L)'
;MGWLQSRRLRYGVGAAGLAFLLFAVLRLVFVLGFSGIAPSEFVDNPALRETLGIGLRFDLRLAVLLILPLALLAWVPRWNLTRLPWLRWVARIYWLLALGVIGLLYIIDFGHYAYLGVRINATVLRYLEDAQISQQMVWETYPVLWIALGWLAVLGVWFYGLLQLERLTLAREPKVIRRPSLAFGTGLGVVVVLLALLGRVDNLNLENPVPLRWSDAFFSGNAQIAAVGLNPVLFLYDTLKTGQAQFDEAQVREHYPLIARYLGVDRPDPQSLTFERQQGVQPYRLPGTPNVMFIMLESLGTSAVGAYGNPLNPTPNLDQLAAQSWFFKHFYVPVTGTAKTVWASITGVPDVTRRETATRHPLITRQHTLINAFTDYQKLYMIGGNAGWANINALIQQSIDGVRLYQESDWRSPLVDVWGISDLDLFKESDRILRDLPKDRPFFAYVQTSGNHRPFTIPKDNDGFEVSNLSLEQVQAAGSRSVEQYNAVRLLDFNIGKLMELAKAGGYYDNTIFVFFGDHNTRISQIPHMPPAFEQLGLESNHVPMLIHAPGMLAPKVIEEAVGLTDLLPTVAGMAGVPFRNGAMGRDVQQPAPEGERVVPLVLREGTFPLIGGVTKNFLLQMQHDGSSPTLHDLASKTPLDNVAGQNPEEFQRLLELTRGLHESARLMLYRNVR
;
A
#
# COMPACT_ATOMS: atom_id res chain seq x y z
N MET A 1 -38.38 -18.56 17.02
CA MET A 1 -37.27 -18.81 16.06
C MET A 1 -37.70 -19.74 14.92
N GLY A 2 -38.78 -19.42 14.18
CA GLY A 2 -39.31 -20.32 13.13
C GLY A 2 -38.40 -20.46 11.91
N TRP A 3 -37.55 -19.47 11.64
CA TRP A 3 -36.64 -19.44 10.49
C TRP A 3 -35.52 -20.49 10.56
N LEU A 4 -35.14 -20.93 11.76
CA LEU A 4 -34.21 -22.05 11.96
C LEU A 4 -34.75 -23.38 11.43
N GLN A 5 -36.04 -23.47 11.11
CA GLN A 5 -36.64 -24.63 10.47
C GLN A 5 -36.45 -24.65 8.95
N SER A 6 -35.88 -23.59 8.36
CA SER A 6 -35.60 -23.51 6.93
C SER A 6 -34.60 -24.58 6.49
N ARG A 7 -35.05 -25.50 5.64
CA ARG A 7 -34.17 -26.51 5.02
C ARG A 7 -33.06 -25.89 4.16
N ARG A 8 -33.31 -24.74 3.53
CA ARG A 8 -32.33 -23.99 2.73
C ARG A 8 -31.20 -23.46 3.60
N LEU A 9 -31.57 -22.85 4.71
CA LEU A 9 -30.62 -22.29 5.67
C LEU A 9 -29.78 -23.41 6.29
N ARG A 10 -30.41 -24.50 6.74
CA ARG A 10 -29.69 -25.65 7.33
C ARG A 10 -28.69 -26.27 6.35
N TYR A 11 -29.09 -26.41 5.09
CA TYR A 11 -28.19 -26.88 4.04
C TYR A 11 -27.02 -25.91 3.83
N GLY A 12 -27.31 -24.61 3.66
CA GLY A 12 -26.28 -23.60 3.43
C GLY A 12 -25.26 -23.49 4.57
N VAL A 13 -25.74 -23.37 5.81
CA VAL A 13 -24.89 -23.30 7.01
C VAL A 13 -24.11 -24.59 7.21
N GLY A 14 -24.75 -25.76 7.06
CA GLY A 14 -24.08 -27.05 7.20
C GLY A 14 -23.01 -27.28 6.14
N ALA A 15 -23.25 -26.87 4.89
CA ALA A 15 -22.32 -27.06 3.79
C ALA A 15 -21.12 -26.13 3.92
N ALA A 16 -21.35 -24.86 4.28
CA ALA A 16 -20.29 -23.94 4.65
C ALA A 16 -19.48 -24.46 5.86
N GLY A 17 -20.14 -25.03 6.87
CA GLY A 17 -19.47 -25.63 8.02
C GLY A 17 -18.60 -26.84 7.67
N LEU A 18 -19.06 -27.74 6.80
CA LEU A 18 -18.27 -28.88 6.31
C LEU A 18 -17.06 -28.43 5.48
N ALA A 19 -17.24 -27.43 4.60
CA ALA A 19 -16.14 -26.87 3.83
C ALA A 19 -15.12 -26.15 4.73
N PHE A 20 -15.60 -25.35 5.70
CA PHE A 20 -14.73 -24.71 6.69
C PHE A 20 -13.93 -25.72 7.50
N LEU A 21 -14.57 -26.81 7.96
CA LEU A 21 -13.90 -27.88 8.70
C LEU A 21 -12.82 -28.55 7.85
N LEU A 22 -13.06 -28.78 6.55
CA LEU A 22 -12.03 -29.27 5.64
C LEU A 22 -10.80 -28.36 5.63
N PHE A 23 -11.02 -27.07 5.43
CA PHE A 23 -9.94 -26.10 5.31
C PHE A 23 -9.18 -25.91 6.62
N ALA A 24 -9.88 -25.93 7.76
CA ALA A 24 -9.27 -25.91 9.08
C ALA A 24 -8.41 -27.17 9.33
N VAL A 25 -8.87 -28.35 8.91
CA VAL A 25 -8.08 -29.60 8.98
C VAL A 25 -6.85 -29.51 8.06
N LEU A 26 -7.01 -29.04 6.83
CA LEU A 26 -5.88 -28.85 5.91
C LEU A 26 -4.87 -27.83 6.43
N ARG A 27 -5.33 -26.75 7.08
CA ARG A 27 -4.46 -25.79 7.78
C ARG A 27 -3.73 -26.45 8.95
N LEU A 28 -4.40 -27.29 9.73
CA LEU A 28 -3.76 -28.04 10.80
C LEU A 28 -2.68 -28.98 10.26
N VAL A 29 -2.94 -29.66 9.14
CA VAL A 29 -1.93 -30.47 8.43
C VAL A 29 -0.74 -29.60 8.00
N PHE A 30 -0.99 -28.42 7.44
CA PHE A 30 0.09 -27.48 7.11
C PHE A 30 0.91 -27.09 8.35
N VAL A 31 0.24 -26.67 9.42
CA VAL A 31 0.89 -26.24 10.66
C VAL A 31 1.75 -27.35 11.23
N LEU A 32 1.21 -28.56 11.39
CA LEU A 32 1.90 -29.68 12.04
C LEU A 32 2.95 -30.34 11.15
N GLY A 33 2.74 -30.36 9.83
CA GLY A 33 3.56 -31.14 8.90
C GLY A 33 4.53 -30.32 8.04
N PHE A 34 4.27 -29.03 7.81
CA PHE A 34 4.96 -28.26 6.77
C PHE A 34 5.46 -26.90 7.23
N SER A 35 4.84 -26.26 8.23
CA SER A 35 5.20 -24.90 8.65
C SER A 35 6.60 -24.77 9.25
N GLY A 36 7.16 -25.88 9.76
CA GLY A 36 8.42 -25.89 10.51
C GLY A 36 8.33 -25.27 11.91
N ILE A 37 7.11 -24.99 12.40
CA ILE A 37 6.85 -24.38 13.71
C ILE A 37 6.48 -25.47 14.71
N ALA A 38 7.16 -25.51 15.85
CA ALA A 38 6.86 -26.50 16.88
C ALA A 38 5.50 -26.20 17.56
N PRO A 39 4.69 -27.21 17.91
CA PRO A 39 3.41 -26.99 18.60
C PRO A 39 3.52 -26.19 19.90
N SER A 40 4.63 -26.27 20.62
CA SER A 40 4.88 -25.48 21.83
C SER A 40 4.94 -23.97 21.55
N GLU A 41 5.43 -23.55 20.38
CA GLU A 41 5.55 -22.14 20.03
C GLU A 41 4.18 -21.46 19.88
N PHE A 42 3.12 -22.20 19.55
CA PHE A 42 1.76 -21.67 19.52
C PHE A 42 1.22 -21.31 20.91
N VAL A 43 1.77 -21.89 21.97
CA VAL A 43 1.39 -21.54 23.35
C VAL A 43 2.10 -20.25 23.78
N ASP A 44 3.38 -20.17 23.47
CA ASP A 44 4.27 -19.11 23.96
C ASP A 44 4.21 -17.83 23.11
N ASN A 45 3.91 -17.95 21.81
CA ASN A 45 3.91 -16.82 20.88
C ASN A 45 2.47 -16.33 20.58
N PRO A 46 2.04 -15.16 21.11
CA PRO A 46 0.73 -14.60 20.81
C PRO A 46 0.53 -14.31 19.32
N ALA A 47 1.59 -13.94 18.59
CA ALA A 47 1.48 -13.62 17.17
C ALA A 47 1.06 -14.86 16.35
N LEU A 48 1.56 -16.05 16.70
CA LEU A 48 1.15 -17.29 16.02
C LEU A 48 -0.34 -17.61 16.22
N ARG A 49 -0.87 -17.38 17.42
CA ARG A 49 -2.29 -17.59 17.73
C ARG A 49 -3.18 -16.62 16.97
N GLU A 50 -2.78 -15.35 16.93
CA GLU A 50 -3.47 -14.34 16.16
C GLU A 50 -3.45 -14.65 14.65
N THR A 51 -2.28 -15.03 14.11
CA THR A 51 -2.14 -15.41 12.70
C THR A 51 -2.94 -16.67 12.36
N LEU A 52 -3.02 -17.66 13.25
CA LEU A 52 -3.91 -18.81 13.08
C LEU A 52 -5.38 -18.39 13.02
N GLY A 53 -5.79 -17.46 13.89
CA GLY A 53 -7.13 -16.85 13.86
C GLY A 53 -7.42 -16.09 12.55
N ILE A 54 -6.43 -15.39 11.99
CA ILE A 54 -6.51 -14.78 10.65
C ILE A 54 -6.73 -15.87 9.59
N GLY A 55 -5.95 -16.95 9.63
CA GLY A 55 -6.08 -18.08 8.71
C GLY A 55 -7.47 -18.72 8.72
N LEU A 56 -8.02 -18.99 9.91
CA LEU A 56 -9.37 -19.55 10.04
C LEU A 56 -10.45 -18.61 9.49
N ARG A 57 -10.28 -17.29 9.60
CA ARG A 57 -11.20 -16.32 9.00
C ARG A 57 -11.15 -16.36 7.47
N PHE A 58 -9.98 -16.54 6.87
CA PHE A 58 -9.87 -16.79 5.43
C PHE A 58 -10.50 -18.11 5.00
N ASP A 59 -10.35 -19.17 5.80
CA ASP A 59 -10.97 -20.46 5.54
C ASP A 59 -12.50 -20.36 5.56
N LEU A 60 -13.04 -19.64 6.54
CA LEU A 60 -14.48 -19.38 6.62
C LEU A 60 -14.95 -18.56 5.40
N ARG A 61 -14.20 -17.53 5.00
CA ARG A 61 -14.51 -16.75 3.80
C ARG A 61 -14.56 -17.63 2.56
N LEU A 62 -13.55 -18.47 2.33
CA LEU A 62 -13.54 -19.39 1.19
C LEU A 62 -14.74 -20.35 1.23
N ALA A 63 -15.04 -20.91 2.40
CA ALA A 63 -16.20 -21.79 2.58
C ALA A 63 -17.53 -21.06 2.26
N VAL A 64 -17.67 -19.80 2.67
CA VAL A 64 -18.83 -18.96 2.34
C VAL A 64 -18.89 -18.67 0.84
N LEU A 65 -17.77 -18.33 0.20
CA LEU A 65 -17.73 -18.10 -1.25
C LEU A 65 -18.18 -19.32 -2.05
N LEU A 66 -17.83 -20.53 -1.62
CA LEU A 66 -18.25 -21.77 -2.27
C LEU A 66 -19.75 -22.05 -2.13
N ILE A 67 -20.40 -21.61 -1.05
CA ILE A 67 -21.85 -21.81 -0.90
C ILE A 67 -22.67 -20.77 -1.67
N LEU A 68 -22.14 -19.57 -1.99
CA LEU A 68 -22.91 -18.49 -2.62
C LEU A 68 -23.63 -18.90 -3.92
N PRO A 69 -23.00 -19.58 -4.89
CA PRO A 69 -23.70 -20.02 -6.11
C PRO A 69 -24.87 -20.97 -5.81
N LEU A 70 -24.69 -21.87 -4.84
CA LEU A 70 -25.73 -22.82 -4.43
C LEU A 70 -26.84 -22.16 -3.60
N ALA A 71 -26.50 -21.15 -2.78
CA ALA A 71 -27.45 -20.34 -2.04
C ALA A 71 -28.33 -19.54 -3.01
N LEU A 72 -27.77 -18.99 -4.08
CA LEU A 72 -28.51 -18.34 -5.16
C LEU A 72 -29.47 -19.32 -5.83
N LEU A 73 -28.99 -20.50 -6.24
CA LEU A 73 -29.85 -21.56 -6.80
C LEU A 73 -30.92 -22.05 -5.83
N ALA A 74 -30.68 -22.00 -4.52
CA ALA A 74 -31.69 -22.32 -3.51
C ALA A 74 -32.77 -21.23 -3.39
N TRP A 75 -32.51 -20.00 -3.86
CA TRP A 75 -33.43 -18.87 -3.77
C TRP A 75 -34.23 -18.62 -5.06
N VAL A 76 -33.62 -18.77 -6.25
CA VAL A 76 -34.30 -18.53 -7.54
C VAL A 76 -35.56 -19.39 -7.68
N PRO A 77 -36.76 -18.82 -7.94
CA PRO A 77 -38.01 -19.58 -7.96
C PRO A 77 -38.12 -20.62 -9.08
N ARG A 78 -37.67 -20.26 -10.30
CA ARG A 78 -37.74 -21.10 -11.51
C ARG A 78 -36.71 -22.22 -11.50
N TRP A 79 -35.48 -21.90 -11.13
CA TRP A 79 -34.32 -22.80 -11.14
C TRP A 79 -33.91 -23.12 -9.70
N ASN A 80 -34.80 -23.79 -8.95
CA ASN A 80 -34.64 -23.94 -7.52
C ASN A 80 -34.00 -25.28 -7.11
N LEU A 81 -32.82 -25.24 -6.48
CA LEU A 81 -32.10 -26.41 -5.96
C LEU A 81 -32.96 -27.30 -5.04
N THR A 82 -33.90 -26.72 -4.31
CA THR A 82 -34.75 -27.47 -3.38
C THR A 82 -35.92 -28.18 -4.04
N ARG A 83 -36.31 -27.77 -5.26
CA ARG A 83 -37.49 -28.28 -5.98
C ARG A 83 -37.11 -29.21 -7.12
N LEU A 84 -36.04 -28.92 -7.85
CA LEU A 84 -35.66 -29.64 -9.06
C LEU A 84 -34.56 -30.68 -8.75
N PRO A 85 -34.81 -31.99 -8.94
CA PRO A 85 -33.83 -33.03 -8.64
C PRO A 85 -32.55 -32.94 -9.47
N TRP A 86 -32.64 -32.53 -10.75
CA TRP A 86 -31.48 -32.39 -11.62
C TRP A 86 -30.53 -31.27 -11.16
N LEU A 87 -31.04 -30.19 -10.55
CA LEU A 87 -30.18 -29.15 -9.96
C LEU A 87 -29.40 -29.66 -8.76
N ARG A 88 -29.90 -30.68 -8.04
CA ARG A 88 -29.13 -31.33 -6.97
C ARG A 88 -27.96 -32.12 -7.54
N TRP A 89 -28.13 -32.76 -8.70
CA TRP A 89 -27.02 -33.38 -9.42
C TRP A 89 -25.98 -32.35 -9.86
N VAL A 90 -26.40 -31.19 -10.38
CA VAL A 90 -25.48 -30.08 -10.70
C VAL A 90 -24.73 -29.61 -9.45
N ALA A 91 -25.41 -29.42 -8.32
CA ALA A 91 -24.78 -29.02 -7.06
C ALA A 91 -23.77 -30.06 -6.55
N ARG A 92 -24.05 -31.36 -6.72
CA ARG A 92 -23.12 -32.45 -6.38
C ARG A 92 -21.86 -32.42 -7.26
N ILE A 93 -22.04 -32.27 -8.57
CA ILE A 93 -20.91 -32.13 -9.52
C ILE A 93 -20.08 -30.90 -9.15
N TYR A 94 -20.72 -29.77 -8.89
CA TYR A 94 -20.07 -28.54 -8.43
C TYR A 94 -19.22 -28.78 -7.18
N TRP A 95 -19.78 -29.40 -6.13
CA TRP A 95 -19.03 -29.71 -4.91
C TRP A 95 -17.86 -30.65 -5.15
N LEU A 96 -18.07 -31.72 -5.92
CA LEU A 96 -17.02 -32.68 -6.23
C LEU A 96 -15.85 -32.01 -6.95
N LEU A 97 -16.13 -31.17 -7.96
CA LEU A 97 -15.11 -30.43 -8.69
C LEU A 97 -14.44 -29.37 -7.82
N ALA A 98 -15.21 -28.55 -7.10
CA ALA A 98 -14.68 -27.49 -6.25
C ALA A 98 -13.77 -28.03 -5.15
N LEU A 99 -14.22 -29.06 -4.41
CA LEU A 99 -13.41 -29.69 -3.36
C LEU A 99 -12.21 -30.46 -3.95
N GLY A 100 -12.39 -31.10 -5.11
CA GLY A 100 -11.29 -31.77 -5.82
C GLY A 100 -10.18 -30.80 -6.18
N VAL A 101 -10.51 -29.70 -6.88
CA VAL A 101 -9.56 -28.65 -7.27
C VAL A 101 -8.92 -27.99 -6.06
N ILE A 102 -9.70 -27.61 -5.04
CA ILE A 102 -9.14 -26.98 -3.84
C ILE A 102 -8.24 -27.95 -3.07
N GLY A 103 -8.63 -29.21 -2.92
CA GLY A 103 -7.79 -30.22 -2.27
C GLY A 103 -6.46 -30.40 -3.01
N LEU A 104 -6.49 -30.41 -4.34
CA LEU A 104 -5.27 -30.47 -5.16
C LEU A 104 -4.40 -29.22 -4.96
N LEU A 105 -5.00 -28.02 -4.93
CA LEU A 105 -4.27 -26.78 -4.66
C LEU A 105 -3.57 -26.79 -3.29
N TYR A 106 -4.21 -27.32 -2.26
CA TYR A 106 -3.59 -27.49 -0.94
C TYR A 106 -2.42 -28.49 -0.97
N ILE A 107 -2.54 -29.59 -1.71
CA ILE A 107 -1.44 -30.57 -1.86
C ILE A 107 -0.24 -29.93 -2.57
N ILE A 108 -0.49 -29.22 -3.67
CA ILE A 108 0.56 -28.50 -4.40
C ILE A 108 1.21 -27.46 -3.49
N ASP A 109 0.40 -26.73 -2.73
CA ASP A 109 0.86 -25.72 -1.79
C ASP A 109 1.73 -26.29 -0.65
N PHE A 110 1.39 -27.47 -0.12
CA PHE A 110 2.21 -28.14 0.88
C PHE A 110 3.59 -28.49 0.31
N GLY A 111 3.64 -29.08 -0.89
CA GLY A 111 4.91 -29.36 -1.58
C GLY A 111 5.69 -28.11 -1.93
N HIS A 112 5.01 -27.06 -2.42
CA HIS A 112 5.62 -25.78 -2.75
C HIS A 112 6.23 -25.10 -1.53
N TYR A 113 5.54 -25.10 -0.39
CA TYR A 113 6.07 -24.56 0.87
C TYR A 113 7.23 -25.40 1.40
N ALA A 114 7.14 -26.73 1.37
CA ALA A 114 8.24 -27.61 1.78
C ALA A 114 9.51 -27.37 0.97
N TYR A 115 9.36 -27.03 -0.32
CA TYR A 115 10.47 -26.80 -1.24
C TYR A 115 11.03 -25.36 -1.17
N LEU A 116 10.16 -24.35 -1.10
CA LEU A 116 10.57 -22.93 -1.24
C LEU A 116 10.40 -22.08 0.03
N GLY A 117 9.77 -22.60 1.08
CA GLY A 117 9.44 -21.85 2.30
C GLY A 117 8.36 -20.77 2.10
N VAL A 118 7.65 -20.79 0.97
CA VAL A 118 6.61 -19.82 0.63
C VAL A 118 5.33 -20.51 0.17
N ARG A 119 4.18 -19.95 0.56
CA ARG A 119 2.85 -20.47 0.18
C ARG A 119 2.68 -20.37 -1.34
N ILE A 120 1.85 -21.24 -1.91
CA ILE A 120 1.62 -21.24 -3.36
C ILE A 120 1.14 -19.87 -3.83
N ASN A 121 1.71 -19.41 -4.93
CA ASN A 121 1.40 -18.12 -5.51
C ASN A 121 1.61 -18.17 -7.03
N ALA A 122 1.37 -17.06 -7.73
CA ALA A 122 1.41 -16.98 -9.19
C ALA A 122 2.75 -17.44 -9.83
N THR A 123 3.86 -17.49 -9.09
CA THR A 123 5.13 -18.05 -9.62
C THR A 123 5.02 -19.52 -10.02
N VAL A 124 4.02 -20.26 -9.48
CA VAL A 124 3.79 -21.66 -9.85
C VAL A 124 3.51 -21.85 -11.34
N LEU A 125 3.01 -20.81 -12.03
CA LEU A 125 2.75 -20.85 -13.46
C LEU A 125 4.01 -21.04 -14.30
N ARG A 126 5.19 -20.65 -13.80
CA ARG A 126 6.47 -20.85 -14.49
C ARG A 126 6.79 -22.34 -14.68
N TYR A 127 6.37 -23.19 -13.74
CA TYR A 127 6.58 -24.64 -13.85
C TYR A 127 5.72 -25.29 -14.94
N LEU A 128 4.70 -24.58 -15.45
CA LEU A 128 3.90 -25.05 -16.60
C LEU A 128 4.62 -24.82 -17.93
N GLU A 129 5.59 -23.92 -18.00
CA GLU A 129 6.39 -23.69 -19.22
C GLU A 129 7.21 -24.94 -19.56
N ASP A 130 7.77 -25.61 -18.54
CA ASP A 130 8.49 -26.88 -18.64
C ASP A 130 7.70 -28.04 -18.02
N ALA A 131 6.43 -28.20 -18.42
CA ALA A 131 5.49 -29.14 -17.79
C ALA A 131 6.00 -30.59 -17.77
N GLN A 132 6.70 -31.05 -18.81
CA GLN A 132 7.24 -32.42 -18.86
C GLN A 132 8.31 -32.66 -17.80
N ILE A 133 9.25 -31.72 -17.65
CA ILE A 133 10.33 -31.79 -16.66
C ILE A 133 9.73 -31.71 -15.25
N SER A 134 8.82 -30.75 -15.02
CA SER A 134 8.12 -30.60 -13.75
C SER A 134 7.34 -31.86 -13.36
N GLN A 135 6.64 -32.49 -14.31
CA GLN A 135 5.92 -33.74 -14.07
C GLN A 135 6.87 -34.88 -13.70
N GLN A 136 7.97 -35.04 -14.43
CA GLN A 136 8.96 -36.09 -14.15
C GLN A 136 9.58 -35.90 -12.77
N MET A 137 9.98 -34.68 -12.43
CA MET A 137 10.54 -34.34 -11.12
C MET A 137 9.55 -34.68 -9.99
N VAL A 138 8.27 -34.31 -10.15
CA VAL A 138 7.23 -34.65 -9.17
C VAL A 138 7.06 -36.16 -9.01
N TRP A 139 7.06 -36.91 -10.11
CA TRP A 139 6.90 -38.36 -10.09
C TRP A 139 8.09 -39.09 -9.43
N GLU A 140 9.31 -38.62 -9.69
CA GLU A 140 10.54 -39.20 -9.14
C GLU A 140 10.76 -38.82 -7.66
N THR A 141 10.29 -37.64 -7.24
CA THR A 141 10.55 -37.10 -5.89
C THR A 141 9.49 -37.50 -4.87
N TYR A 142 8.21 -37.56 -5.28
CA TYR A 142 7.10 -37.72 -4.36
C TYR A 142 6.36 -39.04 -4.57
N PRO A 143 5.77 -39.62 -3.50
CA PRO A 143 4.93 -40.81 -3.61
C PRO A 143 3.56 -40.45 -4.21
N VAL A 144 3.52 -40.06 -5.50
CA VAL A 144 2.35 -39.49 -6.19
C VAL A 144 1.12 -40.38 -6.08
N LEU A 145 1.27 -41.71 -6.21
CA LEU A 145 0.16 -42.65 -6.09
C LEU A 145 -0.50 -42.62 -4.70
N TRP A 146 0.30 -42.58 -3.63
CA TRP A 146 -0.23 -42.52 -2.26
C TRP A 146 -0.87 -41.17 -1.95
N ILE A 147 -0.26 -40.08 -2.44
CA ILE A 147 -0.83 -38.73 -2.33
C ILE A 147 -2.18 -38.67 -3.05
N ALA A 148 -2.27 -39.20 -4.27
CA ALA A 148 -3.50 -39.24 -5.06
C ALA A 148 -4.58 -40.10 -4.39
N LEU A 149 -4.23 -41.27 -3.85
CA LEU A 149 -5.18 -42.11 -3.09
C LEU A 149 -5.69 -41.40 -1.83
N GLY A 150 -4.80 -40.73 -1.08
CA GLY A 150 -5.17 -39.92 0.08
C GLY A 150 -6.10 -38.76 -0.29
N TRP A 151 -5.80 -38.05 -1.37
CA TRP A 151 -6.65 -36.99 -1.92
C TRP A 151 -8.05 -37.48 -2.28
N LEU A 152 -8.15 -38.59 -3.02
CA LEU A 152 -9.43 -39.19 -3.41
C LEU A 152 -10.21 -39.69 -2.19
N ALA A 153 -9.54 -40.23 -1.17
CA ALA A 153 -10.17 -40.65 0.07
C ALA A 153 -10.77 -39.46 0.83
N VAL A 154 -10.01 -38.39 1.05
CA VAL A 154 -10.49 -37.16 1.71
C VAL A 154 -11.65 -36.55 0.93
N LEU A 155 -11.52 -36.44 -0.39
CA LEU A 155 -12.58 -35.96 -1.28
C LEU A 155 -13.85 -36.82 -1.14
N GLY A 156 -13.72 -38.14 -1.15
CA GLY A 156 -14.82 -39.08 -1.03
C GLY A 156 -15.57 -38.96 0.31
N VAL A 157 -14.84 -38.89 1.43
CA VAL A 157 -15.46 -38.78 2.76
C VAL A 157 -16.20 -37.44 2.90
N TRP A 158 -15.63 -36.33 2.43
CA TRP A 158 -16.24 -35.01 2.55
C TRP A 158 -17.42 -34.84 1.61
N PHE A 159 -17.29 -35.36 0.38
CA PHE A 159 -18.40 -35.41 -0.57
C PHE A 159 -19.55 -36.28 -0.04
N TYR A 160 -19.26 -37.43 0.58
CA TYR A 160 -20.27 -38.23 1.26
C TYR A 160 -20.96 -37.46 2.39
N GLY A 161 -20.20 -36.71 3.20
CA GLY A 161 -20.75 -35.81 4.22
C GLY A 161 -21.74 -34.79 3.65
N LEU A 162 -21.42 -34.19 2.51
CA LEU A 162 -22.32 -33.27 1.80
C LEU A 162 -23.59 -33.96 1.26
N LEU A 163 -23.48 -35.20 0.77
CA LEU A 163 -24.64 -36.00 0.36
C LEU A 163 -25.55 -36.33 1.56
N GLN A 164 -24.97 -36.70 2.70
CA GLN A 164 -25.74 -36.91 3.93
C GLN A 164 -26.40 -35.63 4.40
N LEU A 165 -25.69 -34.50 4.38
CA LEU A 165 -26.27 -33.20 4.70
C LEU A 165 -27.43 -32.84 3.77
N GLU A 166 -27.29 -33.05 2.46
CA GLU A 166 -28.36 -32.82 1.48
C GLU A 166 -29.61 -33.65 1.83
N ARG A 167 -29.43 -34.96 2.11
CA ARG A 167 -30.52 -35.87 2.53
C ARG A 167 -31.16 -35.41 3.84
N LEU A 168 -30.35 -35.06 4.83
CA LEU A 168 -30.82 -34.62 6.15
C LEU A 168 -31.48 -33.25 6.14
N THR A 169 -31.33 -32.45 5.09
CA THR A 169 -31.87 -31.08 5.02
C THR A 169 -32.88 -30.92 3.89
N LEU A 170 -32.43 -30.99 2.63
CA LEU A 170 -33.24 -30.67 1.45
C LEU A 170 -34.27 -31.74 1.09
N ALA A 171 -34.07 -33.00 1.51
CA ALA A 171 -35.05 -34.06 1.31
C ALA A 171 -36.22 -34.03 2.31
N ARG A 172 -36.13 -33.21 3.37
CA ARG A 172 -37.24 -33.02 4.32
C ARG A 172 -38.38 -32.21 3.71
N GLU A 173 -39.59 -32.49 4.17
CA GLU A 173 -40.76 -31.69 3.82
C GLU A 173 -40.59 -30.21 4.26
N PRO A 174 -41.02 -29.25 3.42
CA PRO A 174 -40.90 -27.85 3.75
C PRO A 174 -41.88 -27.48 4.88
N LYS A 175 -41.35 -26.97 5.99
CA LYS A 175 -42.18 -26.40 7.06
C LYS A 175 -42.63 -24.98 6.70
N VAL A 176 -43.87 -24.63 7.06
CA VAL A 176 -44.40 -23.27 6.88
C VAL A 176 -43.72 -22.33 7.88
N ILE A 177 -43.02 -21.32 7.36
CA ILE A 177 -42.35 -20.29 8.16
C ILE A 177 -43.16 -19.00 8.05
N ARG A 178 -43.57 -18.44 9.20
CA ARG A 178 -44.27 -17.15 9.23
C ARG A 178 -43.40 -16.07 8.60
N ARG A 179 -44.02 -15.21 7.77
CA ARG A 179 -43.35 -14.09 7.07
C ARG A 179 -42.41 -13.24 7.95
N PRO A 180 -42.80 -12.77 9.15
CA PRO A 180 -41.89 -11.98 9.99
C PRO A 180 -40.67 -12.78 10.45
N SER A 181 -40.85 -14.05 10.78
CA SER A 181 -39.73 -14.93 11.14
C SER A 181 -38.80 -15.14 9.94
N LEU A 182 -39.35 -15.34 8.74
CA LEU A 182 -38.55 -15.49 7.52
C LEU A 182 -37.75 -14.23 7.21
N ALA A 183 -38.38 -13.06 7.28
CA ALA A 183 -37.72 -11.77 7.05
C ALA A 183 -36.55 -11.56 8.03
N PHE A 184 -36.78 -11.79 9.33
CA PHE A 184 -35.74 -11.71 10.35
C PHE A 184 -34.58 -12.68 10.09
N GLY A 185 -34.88 -13.95 9.82
CA GLY A 185 -33.85 -14.97 9.56
C GLY A 185 -33.03 -14.71 8.30
N THR A 186 -33.66 -14.19 7.25
CA THR A 186 -32.96 -13.75 6.04
C THR A 186 -32.07 -12.55 6.33
N GLY A 187 -32.58 -11.53 7.04
CA GLY A 187 -31.79 -10.36 7.42
C GLY A 187 -30.55 -10.73 8.23
N LEU A 188 -30.73 -11.55 9.28
CA LEU A 188 -29.60 -12.06 10.08
C LEU A 188 -28.62 -12.89 9.25
N GLY A 189 -29.12 -13.76 8.36
CA GLY A 189 -28.28 -14.57 7.49
C GLY A 189 -27.43 -13.72 6.53
N VAL A 190 -28.01 -12.65 5.96
CA VAL A 190 -27.28 -11.70 5.11
C VAL A 190 -26.18 -11.01 5.92
N VAL A 191 -26.48 -10.51 7.12
CA VAL A 191 -25.48 -9.87 7.98
C VAL A 191 -24.34 -10.82 8.32
N VAL A 192 -24.63 -12.07 8.72
CA VAL A 192 -23.60 -13.08 9.02
C VAL A 192 -22.74 -13.40 7.80
N VAL A 193 -23.34 -13.53 6.61
CA VAL A 193 -22.60 -13.75 5.36
C VAL A 193 -21.71 -12.55 5.04
N LEU A 194 -22.21 -11.32 5.18
CA LEU A 194 -21.42 -10.11 4.96
C LEU A 194 -20.24 -10.02 5.95
N LEU A 195 -20.45 -10.32 7.23
CA LEU A 195 -19.38 -10.34 8.23
C LEU A 195 -18.35 -11.45 7.95
N ALA A 196 -18.79 -12.63 7.50
CA ALA A 196 -17.89 -13.72 7.12
C ALA A 196 -17.08 -13.39 5.85
N LEU A 197 -17.69 -12.70 4.88
CA LEU A 197 -17.00 -12.19 3.70
C LEU A 197 -16.03 -11.05 4.08
N LEU A 198 -16.43 -10.18 5.01
CA LEU A 198 -15.55 -9.13 5.53
C LEU A 198 -14.37 -9.74 6.30
N GLY A 199 -14.57 -10.82 7.04
CA GLY A 199 -13.52 -11.54 7.76
C GLY A 199 -12.94 -10.76 8.95
N ARG A 200 -13.60 -9.69 9.40
CA ARG A 200 -13.22 -8.91 10.58
C ARG A 200 -14.30 -9.01 11.65
N VAL A 201 -13.88 -9.13 12.91
CA VAL A 201 -14.77 -9.35 14.07
C VAL A 201 -14.63 -8.25 15.12
N ASP A 202 -13.65 -7.38 14.93
CA ASP A 202 -13.17 -6.33 15.82
C ASP A 202 -12.80 -5.10 14.99
N ASN A 203 -12.80 -3.92 15.63
CA ASN A 203 -12.42 -2.63 15.04
C ASN A 203 -13.06 -2.37 13.66
N LEU A 204 -14.38 -2.57 13.60
CA LEU A 204 -15.17 -2.39 12.40
C LEU A 204 -15.54 -0.91 12.24
N ASN A 205 -14.79 -0.19 11.41
CA ASN A 205 -15.24 1.09 10.88
C ASN A 205 -16.40 0.84 9.90
N LEU A 206 -17.64 1.12 10.34
CA LEU A 206 -18.84 0.90 9.53
C LEU A 206 -18.94 1.87 8.34
N GLU A 207 -18.23 3.01 8.40
CA GLU A 207 -18.18 3.94 7.28
C GLU A 207 -17.24 3.45 6.19
N ASN A 208 -16.16 2.74 6.57
CA ASN A 208 -15.20 2.13 5.65
C ASN A 208 -14.79 0.72 6.08
N PRO A 209 -15.64 -0.29 5.84
CA PRO A 209 -15.34 -1.66 6.27
C PRO A 209 -14.25 -2.25 5.38
N VAL A 210 -12.99 -2.11 5.80
CA VAL A 210 -11.85 -2.74 5.13
C VAL A 210 -11.93 -4.26 5.35
N PRO A 211 -12.07 -5.08 4.29
CA PRO A 211 -12.10 -6.53 4.45
C PRO A 211 -10.74 -7.04 4.91
N LEU A 212 -10.72 -8.19 5.58
CA LEU A 212 -9.50 -8.95 5.85
C LEU A 212 -8.76 -9.21 4.53
N ARG A 213 -7.47 -8.95 4.46
CA ARG A 213 -6.61 -9.08 3.28
C ARG A 213 -5.36 -9.87 3.62
N TRP A 214 -4.72 -10.43 2.59
CA TRP A 214 -3.49 -11.22 2.77
C TRP A 214 -2.44 -10.47 3.61
N SER A 215 -2.41 -9.14 3.53
CA SER A 215 -1.49 -8.26 4.27
C SER A 215 -1.70 -8.31 5.78
N ASP A 216 -2.92 -8.57 6.26
CA ASP A 216 -3.20 -8.73 7.69
C ASP A 216 -2.41 -9.91 8.28
N ALA A 217 -2.11 -10.95 7.50
CA ALA A 217 -1.29 -12.08 7.98
C ALA A 217 0.18 -11.68 8.25
N PHE A 218 0.66 -10.56 7.71
CA PHE A 218 2.03 -10.09 7.82
C PHE A 218 2.26 -9.09 8.96
N PHE A 219 1.30 -8.93 9.89
CA PHE A 219 1.41 -7.94 10.97
C PHE A 219 2.65 -8.10 11.86
N SER A 220 3.20 -9.31 11.97
CA SER A 220 4.40 -9.60 12.76
C SER A 220 5.72 -9.31 12.02
N GLY A 221 5.66 -9.02 10.71
CA GLY A 221 6.83 -8.89 9.84
C GLY A 221 7.55 -10.22 9.52
N ASN A 222 7.17 -11.34 10.15
CA ASN A 222 7.80 -12.65 9.95
C ASN A 222 7.04 -13.48 8.91
N ALA A 223 7.71 -13.85 7.82
CA ALA A 223 7.12 -14.61 6.71
C ALA A 223 6.67 -16.04 7.09
N GLN A 224 7.39 -16.72 8.00
CA GLN A 224 7.04 -18.06 8.46
C GLN A 224 5.78 -18.02 9.33
N ILE A 225 5.66 -17.03 10.22
CA ILE A 225 4.44 -16.79 10.99
C ILE A 225 3.29 -16.46 10.02
N ALA A 226 3.50 -15.51 9.10
CA ALA A 226 2.48 -15.09 8.14
C ALA A 226 1.95 -16.25 7.28
N ALA A 227 2.81 -17.19 6.90
CA ALA A 227 2.44 -18.38 6.13
C ALA A 227 1.31 -19.20 6.80
N VAL A 228 1.27 -19.24 8.14
CA VAL A 228 0.20 -19.90 8.92
C VAL A 228 -1.16 -19.22 8.75
N GLY A 229 -1.19 -17.93 8.41
CA GLY A 229 -2.41 -17.13 8.26
C GLY A 229 -2.91 -17.06 6.83
N LEU A 230 -2.10 -17.43 5.85
CA LEU A 230 -2.51 -17.40 4.45
C LEU A 230 -3.39 -18.61 4.11
N ASN A 231 -4.50 -18.38 3.39
CA ASN A 231 -5.24 -19.44 2.71
C ASN A 231 -4.68 -19.57 1.28
N PRO A 232 -4.23 -20.76 0.86
CA PRO A 232 -3.46 -20.91 -0.39
C PRO A 232 -4.30 -20.61 -1.63
N VAL A 233 -5.60 -20.90 -1.61
CA VAL A 233 -6.50 -20.61 -2.74
C VAL A 233 -6.70 -19.11 -2.91
N LEU A 234 -7.01 -18.41 -1.81
CA LEU A 234 -7.23 -16.97 -1.83
C LEU A 234 -5.92 -16.22 -2.13
N PHE A 235 -4.79 -16.67 -1.57
CA PHE A 235 -3.49 -16.06 -1.81
C PHE A 235 -2.99 -16.27 -3.25
N LEU A 236 -3.20 -17.46 -3.82
CA LEU A 236 -2.96 -17.69 -5.25
C LEU A 236 -3.83 -16.77 -6.11
N TYR A 237 -5.11 -16.65 -5.80
CA TYR A 237 -6.02 -15.74 -6.51
C TYR A 237 -5.55 -14.27 -6.44
N ASP A 238 -5.15 -13.79 -5.26
CA ASP A 238 -4.64 -12.43 -5.08
C ASP A 238 -3.34 -12.19 -5.86
N THR A 239 -2.45 -13.17 -5.93
CA THR A 239 -1.19 -13.07 -6.68
C THR A 239 -1.38 -13.24 -8.19
N LEU A 240 -2.39 -13.98 -8.65
CA LEU A 240 -2.72 -14.09 -10.08
C LEU A 240 -3.31 -12.79 -10.66
N LYS A 241 -3.88 -11.93 -9.83
CA LYS A 241 -4.31 -10.58 -10.25
C LYS A 241 -3.14 -9.65 -10.51
N THR A 242 -1.99 -9.93 -9.90
CA THR A 242 -0.78 -9.15 -10.10
C THR A 242 -0.07 -9.65 -11.35
N GLY A 243 0.36 -8.73 -12.22
CA GLY A 243 1.11 -9.11 -13.42
C GLY A 243 2.45 -9.73 -13.05
N GLN A 244 2.92 -10.72 -13.84
CA GLN A 244 4.31 -11.16 -13.77
C GLN A 244 5.26 -9.98 -14.03
N ALA A 245 6.51 -10.08 -13.53
CA ALA A 245 7.54 -9.05 -13.56
C ALA A 245 7.43 -8.13 -14.79
N GLN A 246 6.94 -6.92 -14.58
CA GLN A 246 6.68 -5.98 -15.67
C GLN A 246 7.90 -5.10 -15.92
N PHE A 247 9.07 -5.69 -16.19
CA PHE A 247 10.25 -4.96 -16.66
C PHE A 247 10.93 -5.70 -17.81
N ASP A 248 11.66 -4.96 -18.64
CA ASP A 248 12.44 -5.49 -19.76
C ASP A 248 13.92 -5.26 -19.48
N GLU A 249 14.68 -6.32 -19.22
CA GLU A 249 16.12 -6.20 -18.94
C GLU A 249 16.93 -5.66 -20.11
N ALA A 250 16.52 -5.92 -21.35
CA ALA A 250 17.23 -5.39 -22.51
C ALA A 250 17.09 -3.86 -22.55
N GLN A 251 15.89 -3.34 -22.30
CA GLN A 251 15.64 -1.90 -22.19
C GLN A 251 16.40 -1.26 -21.02
N VAL A 252 16.44 -1.91 -19.86
CA VAL A 252 17.22 -1.38 -18.73
C VAL A 252 18.71 -1.37 -19.04
N ARG A 253 19.23 -2.45 -19.66
CA ARG A 253 20.64 -2.59 -20.03
C ARG A 253 21.06 -1.56 -21.07
N GLU A 254 20.19 -1.22 -22.01
CA GLU A 254 20.40 -0.15 -22.99
C GLU A 254 20.68 1.20 -22.31
N HIS A 255 19.89 1.56 -21.30
CA HIS A 255 20.03 2.83 -20.58
C HIS A 255 20.97 2.79 -19.38
N TYR A 256 21.43 1.60 -18.97
CA TYR A 256 22.17 1.41 -17.72
C TYR A 256 23.42 2.29 -17.58
N PRO A 257 24.31 2.45 -18.58
CA PRO A 257 25.51 3.27 -18.41
C PRO A 257 25.21 4.72 -18.04
N LEU A 258 24.17 5.31 -18.66
CA LEU A 258 23.71 6.66 -18.37
C LEU A 258 23.14 6.74 -16.95
N ILE A 259 22.22 5.84 -16.61
CA ILE A 259 21.53 5.89 -15.31
C ILE A 259 22.47 5.56 -14.15
N ALA A 260 23.39 4.61 -14.32
CA ALA A 260 24.40 4.29 -13.32
C ALA A 260 25.32 5.49 -13.06
N ARG A 261 25.73 6.21 -14.10
CA ARG A 261 26.50 7.47 -13.96
C ARG A 261 25.67 8.56 -13.28
N TYR A 262 24.43 8.77 -13.73
CA TYR A 262 23.52 9.78 -13.18
C TYR A 262 23.22 9.56 -11.70
N LEU A 263 23.05 8.30 -11.29
CA LEU A 263 22.82 7.92 -9.90
C LEU A 263 24.09 7.92 -9.05
N GLY A 264 25.28 7.87 -9.68
CA GLY A 264 26.56 7.79 -8.99
C GLY A 264 26.84 6.40 -8.44
N VAL A 265 26.59 5.35 -9.23
CA VAL A 265 26.86 3.95 -8.86
C VAL A 265 28.37 3.73 -8.70
N ASP A 266 28.79 3.16 -7.56
CA ASP A 266 30.22 3.01 -7.20
C ASP A 266 30.97 2.07 -8.14
N ARG A 267 30.33 0.96 -8.51
CA ARG A 267 30.88 -0.10 -9.34
C ARG A 267 29.84 -0.54 -10.36
N PRO A 268 29.66 0.21 -11.47
CA PRO A 268 28.66 -0.12 -12.46
C PRO A 268 28.98 -1.45 -13.15
N ASP A 269 27.97 -2.31 -13.29
CA ASP A 269 28.06 -3.59 -13.99
C ASP A 269 26.80 -3.81 -14.86
N PRO A 270 26.92 -3.66 -16.20
CA PRO A 270 25.81 -3.86 -17.14
C PRO A 270 25.25 -5.30 -17.20
N GLN A 271 25.95 -6.29 -16.64
CA GLN A 271 25.46 -7.66 -16.57
C GLN A 271 24.50 -7.84 -15.39
N SER A 272 24.93 -7.46 -14.18
CA SER A 272 24.08 -7.53 -12.99
C SER A 272 23.04 -6.41 -12.89
N LEU A 273 23.20 -5.30 -13.63
CA LEU A 273 22.33 -4.12 -13.56
C LEU A 273 22.19 -3.59 -12.12
N THR A 274 23.28 -3.61 -11.36
CA THR A 274 23.29 -3.12 -9.97
C THR A 274 23.21 -1.59 -9.92
N PHE A 275 22.40 -1.06 -9.01
CA PHE A 275 22.32 0.38 -8.71
C PHE A 275 22.87 0.72 -7.33
N GLU A 276 23.61 -0.20 -6.72
CA GLU A 276 24.08 -0.04 -5.36
C GLU A 276 25.09 1.08 -5.19
N ARG A 277 24.88 1.85 -4.13
CA ARG A 277 25.72 2.97 -3.69
C ARG A 277 25.94 2.87 -2.20
N GLN A 278 27.18 3.01 -1.76
CA GLN A 278 27.56 3.03 -0.36
C GLN A 278 27.83 4.47 0.07
N GLN A 279 27.03 4.97 1.01
CA GLN A 279 27.19 6.31 1.56
C GLN A 279 27.77 6.24 2.96
N GLY A 280 28.98 6.79 3.12
CA GLY A 280 29.58 7.01 4.43
C GLY A 280 28.92 8.16 5.20
N VAL A 281 29.39 8.41 6.42
CA VAL A 281 28.93 9.56 7.22
C VAL A 281 29.26 10.86 6.50
N GLN A 282 28.26 11.73 6.34
CA GLN A 282 28.41 12.97 5.59
C GLN A 282 29.08 14.08 6.42
N PRO A 283 29.92 14.94 5.81
CA PRO A 283 30.61 16.01 6.51
C PRO A 283 29.67 17.11 7.02
N TYR A 284 28.50 17.25 6.37
CA TYR A 284 27.42 18.17 6.73
C TYR A 284 26.38 17.56 7.68
N ARG A 285 26.71 16.44 8.35
CA ARG A 285 25.83 15.89 9.38
C ARG A 285 25.53 16.95 10.45
N LEU A 286 24.30 16.95 10.94
CA LEU A 286 23.87 17.79 12.05
C LEU A 286 24.54 17.33 13.36
N PRO A 287 24.71 18.23 14.33
CA PRO A 287 25.30 17.88 15.61
C PRO A 287 24.43 16.88 16.39
N GLY A 288 25.07 16.02 17.18
CA GLY A 288 24.38 15.05 18.02
C GLY A 288 23.77 13.87 17.24
N THR A 289 22.70 13.31 17.80
CA THR A 289 21.87 12.26 17.17
C THR A 289 20.41 12.73 17.20
N PRO A 290 19.97 13.50 16.20
CA PRO A 290 18.64 14.07 16.21
C PRO A 290 17.58 12.98 16.00
N ASN A 291 16.41 13.18 16.58
CA ASN A 291 15.23 12.43 16.16
C ASN A 291 14.87 12.79 14.72
N VAL A 292 14.12 11.91 14.06
CA VAL A 292 13.61 12.13 12.71
C VAL A 292 12.10 11.96 12.72
N MET A 293 11.38 12.94 12.21
CA MET A 293 9.92 12.88 12.08
C MET A 293 9.51 13.25 10.67
N PHE A 294 9.03 12.26 9.91
CA PHE A 294 8.37 12.47 8.63
C PHE A 294 6.89 12.75 8.88
N ILE A 295 6.37 13.81 8.25
CA ILE A 295 4.97 14.20 8.29
C ILE A 295 4.47 14.30 6.85
N MET A 296 3.72 13.28 6.43
CA MET A 296 3.08 13.26 5.12
C MET A 296 1.76 14.01 5.20
N LEU A 297 1.60 15.02 4.34
CA LEU A 297 0.47 15.94 4.28
C LEU A 297 -0.51 15.49 3.20
N GLU A 298 -1.55 14.78 3.61
CA GLU A 298 -2.56 14.19 2.71
C GLU A 298 -3.16 15.21 1.74
N SER A 299 -3.16 14.84 0.45
CA SER A 299 -3.77 15.55 -0.67
C SER A 299 -3.41 17.04 -0.78
N LEU A 300 -2.25 17.44 -0.23
CA LEU A 300 -1.75 18.81 -0.24
C LEU A 300 -0.76 19.04 -1.39
N GLY A 301 -1.20 19.72 -2.46
CA GLY A 301 -0.32 20.22 -3.51
C GLY A 301 0.11 21.68 -3.29
N THR A 302 1.15 22.14 -4.01
CA THR A 302 1.70 23.50 -3.84
C THR A 302 0.69 24.60 -4.14
N SER A 303 -0.26 24.35 -5.06
CA SER A 303 -1.28 25.35 -5.45
C SER A 303 -2.12 25.82 -4.27
N ALA A 304 -2.26 25.01 -3.22
CA ALA A 304 -3.03 25.32 -2.02
C ALA A 304 -2.20 25.97 -0.90
N VAL A 305 -0.92 26.27 -1.10
CA VAL A 305 -0.01 26.74 -0.04
C VAL A 305 0.41 28.19 -0.28
N GLY A 306 0.30 29.03 0.76
CA GLY A 306 0.61 30.47 0.70
C GLY A 306 2.06 30.76 0.29
N ALA A 307 3.02 30.01 0.83
CA ALA A 307 4.44 30.13 0.49
C ALA A 307 4.78 29.86 -1.00
N TYR A 308 3.88 29.21 -1.74
CA TYR A 308 3.98 28.99 -3.19
C TYR A 308 3.15 29.99 -4.01
N GLY A 309 2.56 31.00 -3.36
CA GLY A 309 1.85 32.10 -4.02
C GLY A 309 0.33 31.99 -4.02
N ASN A 310 -0.27 31.12 -3.19
CA ASN A 310 -1.74 31.09 -3.08
C ASN A 310 -2.29 32.44 -2.55
N PRO A 311 -3.19 33.11 -3.28
CA PRO A 311 -3.63 34.48 -2.96
C PRO A 311 -4.51 34.58 -1.71
N LEU A 312 -5.11 33.48 -1.25
CA LEU A 312 -5.92 33.45 -0.02
C LEU A 312 -5.13 33.04 1.22
N ASN A 313 -3.86 32.66 1.06
CA ASN A 313 -2.98 32.16 2.11
C ASN A 313 -3.69 31.27 3.17
N PRO A 314 -4.17 30.08 2.77
CA PRO A 314 -4.81 29.17 3.72
C PRO A 314 -3.82 28.49 4.68
N THR A 315 -2.51 28.70 4.54
CA THR A 315 -1.48 27.94 5.26
C THR A 315 -0.47 28.81 6.06
N PRO A 316 -0.92 29.73 6.94
CA PRO A 316 -0.01 30.64 7.63
C PRO A 316 1.05 29.96 8.51
N ASN A 317 0.78 28.78 9.09
CA ASN A 317 1.76 28.07 9.93
C ASN A 317 2.87 27.43 9.08
N LEU A 318 2.50 26.77 7.98
CA LEU A 318 3.45 26.24 7.00
C LEU A 318 4.27 27.36 6.36
N ASP A 319 3.65 28.50 6.06
CA ASP A 319 4.35 29.67 5.50
C ASP A 319 5.42 30.19 6.47
N GLN A 320 5.09 30.27 7.76
CA GLN A 320 6.04 30.64 8.80
C GLN A 320 7.18 29.62 8.93
N LEU A 321 6.84 28.31 8.91
CA LEU A 321 7.84 27.25 8.96
C LEU A 321 8.76 27.28 7.74
N ALA A 322 8.22 27.50 6.54
CA ALA A 322 8.99 27.59 5.30
C ALA A 322 10.07 28.69 5.38
N ALA A 323 9.75 29.85 5.96
CA ALA A 323 10.71 30.94 6.18
C ALA A 323 11.85 30.59 7.15
N GLN A 324 11.67 29.57 7.98
CA GLN A 324 12.63 29.12 9.00
C GLN A 324 13.31 27.78 8.67
N SER A 325 13.00 27.21 7.51
CA SER A 325 13.35 25.85 7.13
C SER A 325 14.19 25.81 5.86
N TRP A 326 14.63 24.61 5.48
CA TRP A 326 14.91 24.35 4.07
C TRP A 326 13.60 24.23 3.31
N PHE A 327 13.34 25.16 2.40
CA PHE A 327 12.13 25.24 1.59
C PHE A 327 12.42 24.85 0.14
N PHE A 328 11.66 23.91 -0.41
CA PHE A 328 11.91 23.36 -1.74
C PHE A 328 10.91 23.93 -2.75
N LYS A 329 11.36 24.76 -3.69
CA LYS A 329 10.46 25.36 -4.67
C LYS A 329 9.95 24.37 -5.70
N HIS A 330 10.75 23.37 -6.06
CA HIS A 330 10.48 22.42 -7.14
C HIS A 330 10.55 20.98 -6.60
N PHE A 331 9.58 20.59 -5.77
CA PHE A 331 9.53 19.24 -5.21
C PHE A 331 8.38 18.41 -5.81
N TYR A 332 8.70 17.21 -6.29
CA TYR A 332 7.76 16.39 -7.04
C TYR A 332 7.64 14.97 -6.50
N VAL A 333 6.40 14.48 -6.43
CA VAL A 333 6.12 13.05 -6.27
C VAL A 333 6.19 12.37 -7.64
N PRO A 334 6.93 11.25 -7.80
CA PRO A 334 7.07 10.59 -9.10
C PRO A 334 5.75 10.13 -9.71
N VAL A 335 4.82 9.66 -8.89
CA VAL A 335 3.52 9.18 -9.33
C VAL A 335 2.47 9.61 -8.32
N THR A 336 1.32 10.05 -8.81
CA THR A 336 0.25 10.62 -7.98
C THR A 336 -0.52 9.51 -7.25
N GLY A 337 -0.98 9.81 -6.02
CA GLY A 337 -1.78 8.90 -5.19
C GLY A 337 -1.09 8.47 -3.90
N THR A 338 -1.81 8.56 -2.78
CA THR A 338 -1.34 8.31 -1.40
C THR A 338 -0.50 7.03 -1.27
N ALA A 339 -1.02 5.88 -1.75
CA ALA A 339 -0.32 4.60 -1.61
C ALA A 339 0.98 4.53 -2.44
N LYS A 340 1.08 5.28 -3.55
CA LYS A 340 2.29 5.36 -4.38
C LYS A 340 3.33 6.26 -3.73
N THR A 341 2.90 7.35 -3.09
CA THR A 341 3.77 8.21 -2.30
C THR A 341 4.29 7.50 -1.06
N VAL A 342 3.45 6.76 -0.33
CA VAL A 342 3.90 5.90 0.78
C VAL A 342 4.93 4.86 0.29
N TRP A 343 4.69 4.24 -0.86
CA TRP A 343 5.66 3.32 -1.46
C TRP A 343 7.00 4.02 -1.75
N ALA A 344 6.99 5.13 -2.47
CA ALA A 344 8.21 5.82 -2.91
C ALA A 344 8.99 6.44 -1.73
N SER A 345 8.29 6.98 -0.73
CA SER A 345 8.90 7.56 0.47
C SER A 345 9.54 6.51 1.39
N ILE A 346 8.97 5.30 1.48
CA ILE A 346 9.55 4.20 2.29
C ILE A 346 10.68 3.49 1.55
N THR A 347 10.51 3.24 0.25
CA THR A 347 11.42 2.36 -0.51
C THR A 347 12.52 3.12 -1.25
N GLY A 348 12.31 4.40 -1.54
CA GLY A 348 13.15 5.17 -2.47
C GLY A 348 12.96 4.78 -3.94
N VAL A 349 11.95 3.96 -4.28
CA VAL A 349 11.64 3.49 -5.64
C VAL A 349 10.29 4.04 -6.09
N PRO A 350 10.18 4.71 -7.25
CA PRO A 350 8.89 5.14 -7.78
C PRO A 350 7.91 3.97 -8.05
N ASP A 351 6.65 4.12 -7.63
CA ASP A 351 5.58 3.14 -7.92
C ASP A 351 5.05 3.30 -9.36
N VAL A 352 5.80 2.77 -10.33
CA VAL A 352 5.48 2.81 -11.77
C VAL A 352 4.57 1.66 -12.22
N THR A 353 3.86 0.99 -11.32
CA THR A 353 2.91 -0.06 -11.69
C THR A 353 1.72 0.49 -12.48
N ARG A 354 1.20 -0.29 -13.43
CA ARG A 354 0.17 0.17 -14.38
C ARG A 354 -1.28 -0.14 -14.01
N ARG A 355 -1.52 -1.07 -13.08
CA ARG A 355 -2.87 -1.59 -12.76
C ARG A 355 -3.30 -1.30 -11.34
N GLU A 356 -2.52 -1.80 -10.39
CA GLU A 356 -2.76 -1.69 -8.95
C GLU A 356 -1.48 -1.13 -8.32
N THR A 357 -1.60 -0.43 -7.19
CA THR A 357 -0.43 0.12 -6.48
C THR A 357 0.52 -1.01 -6.07
N ALA A 358 1.82 -0.74 -6.04
CA ALA A 358 2.85 -1.72 -5.68
C ALA A 358 2.64 -2.29 -4.27
N THR A 359 2.06 -1.49 -3.35
CA THR A 359 1.62 -1.94 -2.02
C THR A 359 0.62 -3.11 -2.07
N ARG A 360 -0.20 -3.21 -3.12
CA ARG A 360 -1.16 -4.31 -3.31
C ARG A 360 -0.53 -5.56 -3.91
N HIS A 361 0.74 -5.51 -4.31
CA HIS A 361 1.41 -6.61 -4.97
C HIS A 361 2.13 -7.51 -3.95
N PRO A 362 1.61 -8.70 -3.60
CA PRO A 362 2.10 -9.47 -2.46
C PRO A 362 3.58 -9.87 -2.57
N LEU A 363 4.04 -10.12 -3.80
CA LEU A 363 5.38 -10.62 -4.08
C LEU A 363 6.50 -9.56 -4.02
N ILE A 364 6.17 -8.26 -3.94
CA ILE A 364 7.19 -7.19 -3.92
C ILE A 364 7.12 -6.33 -2.66
N THR A 365 6.22 -6.57 -1.72
CA THR A 365 6.05 -5.71 -0.53
C THR A 365 7.20 -5.75 0.49
N ARG A 366 8.13 -6.70 0.38
CA ARG A 366 9.31 -6.83 1.25
C ARG A 366 10.52 -6.13 0.62
N GLN A 367 10.59 -4.82 0.77
CA GLN A 367 11.61 -3.98 0.13
C GLN A 367 12.79 -3.71 1.05
N HIS A 368 13.96 -3.52 0.47
CA HIS A 368 15.08 -2.84 1.12
C HIS A 368 14.72 -1.35 1.29
N THR A 369 14.93 -0.81 2.48
CA THR A 369 14.65 0.59 2.83
C THR A 369 15.80 1.18 3.64
N LEU A 370 16.11 2.45 3.38
CA LEU A 370 17.14 3.19 4.12
C LEU A 370 16.74 3.44 5.58
N ILE A 371 15.45 3.32 5.93
CA ILE A 371 14.99 3.41 7.33
C ILE A 371 15.68 2.35 8.21
N ASN A 372 16.10 1.21 7.63
CA ASN A 372 16.82 0.17 8.37
C ASN A 372 18.27 0.53 8.71
N ALA A 373 18.85 1.55 8.07
CA ALA A 373 20.16 2.08 8.45
C ALA A 373 20.13 2.80 9.81
N PHE A 374 18.95 3.24 10.27
CA PHE A 374 18.74 3.83 11.59
C PHE A 374 18.63 2.74 12.66
N THR A 375 19.69 1.95 12.86
CA THR A 375 19.71 0.76 13.74
C THR A 375 19.43 1.09 15.20
N ASP A 376 19.95 2.22 15.68
CA ASP A 376 19.82 2.63 17.08
C ASP A 376 18.48 3.34 17.38
N TYR A 377 17.70 3.65 16.33
CA TYR A 377 16.48 4.42 16.45
C TYR A 377 15.29 3.52 16.80
N GLN A 378 14.38 4.06 17.59
CA GLN A 378 13.05 3.50 17.77
C GLN A 378 12.21 3.89 16.55
N LYS A 379 11.67 2.91 15.81
CA LYS A 379 10.95 3.18 14.55
C LYS A 379 9.45 3.07 14.75
N LEU A 380 8.73 4.10 14.34
CA LEU A 380 7.27 4.20 14.50
C LEU A 380 6.64 4.64 13.18
N TYR A 381 5.54 4.00 12.81
CA TYR A 381 4.66 4.46 11.74
C TYR A 381 3.27 4.70 12.34
N MET A 382 2.69 5.86 12.10
CA MET A 382 1.44 6.30 12.72
C MET A 382 0.50 6.84 11.65
N ILE A 383 -0.71 6.28 11.57
CA ILE A 383 -1.76 6.68 10.65
C ILE A 383 -3.11 6.70 11.37
N GLY A 384 -3.92 7.73 11.13
CA GLY A 384 -5.23 7.87 11.80
C GLY A 384 -6.20 6.71 11.50
N GLY A 385 -6.18 6.19 10.28
CA GLY A 385 -7.05 5.13 9.79
C GLY A 385 -6.42 3.75 9.69
N ASN A 386 -7.09 2.87 8.93
CA ASN A 386 -6.68 1.46 8.81
C ASN A 386 -5.58 1.25 7.76
N ALA A 387 -4.34 0.92 8.15
CA ALA A 387 -3.22 0.73 7.22
C ALA A 387 -3.42 -0.41 6.18
N GLY A 388 -4.45 -1.25 6.35
CA GLY A 388 -4.85 -2.29 5.40
C GLY A 388 -5.59 -1.79 4.16
N TRP A 389 -6.09 -0.54 4.10
CA TRP A 389 -6.95 -0.04 3.02
C TRP A 389 -6.31 -0.13 1.61
N ALA A 390 -4.98 -0.09 1.52
CA ALA A 390 -4.17 -0.37 0.34
C ALA A 390 -3.05 -1.41 0.57
N ASN A 391 -3.15 -2.24 1.62
CA ASN A 391 -2.09 -3.18 2.04
C ASN A 391 -0.77 -2.48 2.43
N ILE A 392 -0.84 -1.23 2.88
CA ILE A 392 0.32 -0.44 3.32
C ILE A 392 0.96 -1.07 4.55
N ASN A 393 0.15 -1.66 5.44
CA ASN A 393 0.60 -2.45 6.59
C ASN A 393 1.64 -3.52 6.21
N ALA A 394 1.43 -4.26 5.12
CA ALA A 394 2.37 -5.29 4.68
C ALA A 394 3.70 -4.71 4.20
N LEU A 395 3.69 -3.57 3.49
CA LEU A 395 4.92 -2.88 3.09
C LEU A 395 5.72 -2.46 4.33
N ILE A 396 5.07 -1.79 5.28
CA ILE A 396 5.68 -1.25 6.50
C ILE A 396 6.30 -2.40 7.33
N GLN A 397 5.49 -3.40 7.68
CA GLN A 397 5.91 -4.47 8.60
C GLN A 397 6.95 -5.42 7.99
N GLN A 398 6.94 -5.62 6.66
CA GLN A 398 7.93 -6.49 6.02
C GLN A 398 9.21 -5.75 5.63
N SER A 399 9.15 -4.44 5.38
CA SER A 399 10.30 -3.67 4.90
C SER A 399 11.08 -3.01 6.02
N ILE A 400 10.41 -2.51 7.08
CA ILE A 400 11.06 -1.74 8.14
C ILE A 400 11.29 -2.62 9.38
N ASP A 401 12.55 -2.90 9.68
CA ASP A 401 12.97 -3.75 10.81
C ASP A 401 12.65 -3.09 12.15
N GLY A 402 11.86 -3.78 12.98
CA GLY A 402 11.52 -3.34 14.33
C GLY A 402 10.53 -2.17 14.39
N VAL A 403 9.81 -1.90 13.30
CA VAL A 403 8.80 -0.84 13.27
C VAL A 403 7.61 -1.17 14.18
N ARG A 404 7.13 -0.17 14.93
CA ARG A 404 5.83 -0.21 15.58
C ARG A 404 4.83 0.54 14.72
N LEU A 405 3.89 -0.18 14.12
CA LEU A 405 2.77 0.39 13.37
C LEU A 405 1.62 0.68 14.33
N TYR A 406 1.21 1.94 14.40
CA TYR A 406 -0.01 2.38 15.06
C TYR A 406 -1.03 2.82 14.01
N GLN A 407 -2.25 2.30 14.12
CA GLN A 407 -3.34 2.49 13.18
C GLN A 407 -4.67 2.59 13.92
N GLU A 408 -5.78 2.67 13.18
CA GLU A 408 -7.16 2.82 13.69
C GLU A 408 -7.49 2.04 14.97
N SER A 409 -7.00 0.81 15.11
CA SER A 409 -7.25 -0.07 16.26
C SER A 409 -6.52 0.32 17.56
N ASP A 410 -5.49 1.15 17.47
CA ASP A 410 -4.57 1.47 18.57
C ASP A 410 -4.92 2.81 19.26
N TRP A 411 -5.80 3.60 18.65
CA TRP A 411 -6.15 4.94 19.10
C TRP A 411 -7.23 4.95 20.18
N ARG A 412 -7.10 5.88 21.14
CA ARG A 412 -8.13 6.12 22.16
C ARG A 412 -9.13 7.17 21.69
N SER A 413 -8.67 8.12 20.86
CA SER A 413 -9.53 9.12 20.23
C SER A 413 -10.60 8.48 19.34
N PRO A 414 -11.80 9.07 19.27
CA PRO A 414 -12.90 8.54 18.47
C PRO A 414 -12.66 8.75 16.97
N LEU A 415 -13.22 7.86 16.15
CA LEU A 415 -13.25 8.04 14.69
C LEU A 415 -14.07 9.28 14.36
N VAL A 416 -13.58 10.08 13.41
CA VAL A 416 -14.29 11.24 12.86
C VAL A 416 -14.95 10.94 11.53
N ASP A 417 -14.35 10.06 10.71
CA ASP A 417 -14.95 9.56 9.47
C ASP A 417 -14.30 8.24 8.95
N VAL A 418 -14.57 7.92 7.68
CA VAL A 418 -14.02 6.79 6.89
C VAL A 418 -12.48 6.67 6.88
N TRP A 419 -11.75 7.74 7.21
CA TRP A 419 -10.28 7.79 7.21
C TRP A 419 -9.67 7.67 8.60
N GLY A 420 -10.47 7.62 9.66
CA GLY A 420 -10.00 7.35 11.03
C GLY A 420 -10.24 8.50 11.99
N ILE A 421 -9.30 8.71 12.92
CA ILE A 421 -9.29 9.85 13.84
C ILE A 421 -8.85 11.15 13.14
N SER A 422 -9.08 12.31 13.76
CA SER A 422 -8.64 13.59 13.20
C SER A 422 -7.12 13.74 13.17
N ASP A 423 -6.58 14.60 12.30
CA ASP A 423 -5.13 14.90 12.27
C ASP A 423 -4.64 15.49 13.59
N LEU A 424 -5.47 16.30 14.28
CA LEU A 424 -5.16 16.84 15.59
C LEU A 424 -5.06 15.74 16.66
N ASP A 425 -6.02 14.82 16.67
CA ASP A 425 -6.00 13.65 17.55
C ASP A 425 -4.80 12.75 17.26
N LEU A 426 -4.49 12.53 15.98
CA LEU A 426 -3.31 11.79 15.56
C LEU A 426 -2.05 12.44 16.15
N PHE A 427 -1.88 13.76 16.03
CA PHE A 427 -0.74 14.46 16.63
C PHE A 427 -0.70 14.38 18.16
N LYS A 428 -1.85 14.49 18.84
CA LYS A 428 -1.94 14.36 20.31
C LYS A 428 -1.57 12.93 20.78
N GLU A 429 -2.07 11.90 20.10
CA GLU A 429 -1.76 10.50 20.41
C GLU A 429 -0.30 10.14 20.06
N SER A 430 0.21 10.65 18.93
CA SER A 430 1.62 10.54 18.54
C SER A 430 2.53 11.18 19.59
N ASP A 431 2.28 12.42 19.99
CA ASP A 431 3.04 13.11 21.04
C ASP A 431 3.04 12.33 22.35
N ARG A 432 1.88 11.80 22.78
CA ARG A 432 1.79 10.93 23.96
C ARG A 432 2.72 9.73 23.85
N ILE A 433 2.69 9.01 22.73
CA ILE A 433 3.56 7.85 22.50
C ILE A 433 5.03 8.26 22.49
N LEU A 434 5.38 9.36 21.81
CA LEU A 434 6.77 9.85 21.70
C LEU A 434 7.35 10.26 23.05
N ARG A 435 6.56 10.90 23.93
CA ARG A 435 6.99 11.28 25.29
C ARG A 435 7.23 10.08 26.20
N ASP A 436 6.49 9.00 25.98
CA ASP A 436 6.61 7.74 26.73
C ASP A 436 7.78 6.88 26.24
N LEU A 437 8.44 7.24 25.12
CA LEU A 437 9.60 6.49 24.64
C LEU A 437 10.81 6.62 25.58
N PRO A 438 11.62 5.57 25.71
CA PRO A 438 12.94 5.66 26.32
C PRO A 438 13.77 6.79 25.70
N LYS A 439 14.27 7.69 26.54
CA LYS A 439 14.99 8.92 26.12
C LYS A 439 16.47 8.69 25.81
N ASP A 440 16.97 7.49 26.06
CA ASP A 440 18.34 7.05 25.79
C ASP A 440 18.57 6.70 24.31
N ARG A 441 17.50 6.64 23.50
CA ARG A 441 17.55 6.31 22.08
C ARG A 441 16.71 7.28 21.25
N PRO A 442 17.21 7.77 20.11
CA PRO A 442 16.42 8.62 19.23
C PRO A 442 15.26 7.85 18.59
N PHE A 443 14.28 8.57 18.06
CA PHE A 443 13.18 7.98 17.31
C PHE A 443 13.22 8.36 15.83
N PHE A 444 12.74 7.44 14.99
CA PHE A 444 12.33 7.68 13.61
C PHE A 444 10.81 7.49 13.57
N ALA A 445 10.07 8.57 13.44
CA ALA A 445 8.61 8.55 13.37
C ALA A 445 8.15 8.95 11.97
N TYR A 446 7.20 8.20 11.42
CA TYR A 446 6.49 8.57 10.20
C TYR A 446 5.02 8.76 10.55
N VAL A 447 4.51 9.98 10.40
CA VAL A 447 3.11 10.35 10.68
C VAL A 447 2.43 10.67 9.36
N GLN A 448 1.34 9.96 9.09
CA GLN A 448 0.54 10.12 7.89
C GLN A 448 -0.81 10.75 8.24
N THR A 449 -1.01 12.00 7.82
CA THR A 449 -2.30 12.69 7.99
C THR A 449 -3.35 12.14 7.03
N SER A 450 -4.62 12.47 7.25
CA SER A 450 -5.73 12.07 6.38
C SER A 450 -6.86 13.11 6.27
N GLY A 451 -6.85 14.18 7.08
CA GLY A 451 -7.97 15.11 7.20
C GLY A 451 -8.28 15.91 5.92
N ASN A 452 -7.28 16.20 5.09
CA ASN A 452 -7.46 16.87 3.80
C ASN A 452 -7.87 15.90 2.66
N HIS A 453 -8.70 14.91 2.98
CA HIS A 453 -9.30 13.99 2.00
C HIS A 453 -10.83 14.03 2.10
N ARG A 454 -11.52 13.76 0.99
CA ARG A 454 -12.99 13.72 0.96
C ARG A 454 -13.51 12.68 1.97
N PRO A 455 -14.49 13.03 2.83
CA PRO A 455 -15.44 14.14 2.68
C PRO A 455 -15.03 15.49 3.29
N PHE A 456 -13.76 15.68 3.67
CA PHE A 456 -13.21 16.90 4.26
C PHE A 456 -13.85 17.23 5.63
N THR A 457 -13.95 16.20 6.48
CA THR A 457 -14.60 16.31 7.79
C THR A 457 -13.83 17.25 8.70
N ILE A 458 -14.52 18.27 9.22
CA ILE A 458 -14.01 19.13 10.29
C ILE A 458 -14.57 18.59 11.62
N PRO A 459 -13.72 18.08 12.52
CA PRO A 459 -14.16 17.56 13.81
C PRO A 459 -14.83 18.64 14.66
N LYS A 460 -15.78 18.26 15.52
CA LYS A 460 -16.44 19.18 16.47
C LYS A 460 -15.45 19.71 17.51
N ASP A 461 -14.55 18.85 17.97
CA ASP A 461 -13.45 19.21 18.84
C ASP A 461 -12.18 19.33 17.99
N ASN A 462 -11.71 20.57 17.82
CA ASN A 462 -10.62 20.91 16.89
C ASN A 462 -9.71 22.01 17.47
N ASP A 463 -9.68 22.14 18.81
CA ASP A 463 -8.93 23.16 19.54
C ASP A 463 -9.18 24.62 19.10
N GLY A 464 -10.42 24.91 18.64
CA GLY A 464 -10.84 26.27 18.31
C GLY A 464 -10.54 26.70 16.88
N PHE A 465 -10.41 25.75 15.95
CA PHE A 465 -10.30 26.06 14.53
C PHE A 465 -11.57 26.78 14.02
N GLU A 466 -11.37 27.94 13.41
CA GLU A 466 -12.46 28.74 12.82
C GLU A 466 -12.61 28.46 11.32
N VAL A 467 -13.78 27.95 10.95
CA VAL A 467 -14.15 27.69 9.55
C VAL A 467 -14.32 29.01 8.81
N SER A 468 -13.73 29.09 7.62
CA SER A 468 -13.86 30.22 6.71
C SER A 468 -15.18 30.14 5.95
N ASN A 469 -15.86 31.27 5.85
CA ASN A 469 -17.14 31.44 5.14
C ASN A 469 -16.97 32.00 3.72
N LEU A 470 -15.77 31.89 3.13
CA LEU A 470 -15.54 32.30 1.74
C LEU A 470 -16.47 31.54 0.79
N SER A 471 -16.90 32.22 -0.27
CA SER A 471 -17.75 31.61 -1.29
C SER A 471 -16.97 30.61 -2.14
N LEU A 472 -17.70 29.71 -2.82
CA LEU A 472 -17.11 28.77 -3.77
C LEU A 472 -16.29 29.49 -4.85
N GLU A 473 -16.81 30.61 -5.36
CA GLU A 473 -16.13 31.43 -6.38
C GLU A 473 -14.78 31.96 -5.88
N GLN A 474 -14.75 32.48 -4.64
CA GLN A 474 -13.52 33.01 -4.05
C GLN A 474 -12.45 31.93 -3.89
N VAL A 475 -12.82 30.76 -3.36
CA VAL A 475 -11.86 29.68 -3.15
C VAL A 475 -11.42 29.02 -4.47
N GLN A 476 -12.30 28.96 -5.48
CA GLN A 476 -11.97 28.47 -6.83
C GLN A 476 -11.02 29.41 -7.56
N ALA A 477 -11.18 30.73 -7.41
CA ALA A 477 -10.25 31.71 -7.95
C ALA A 477 -8.82 31.57 -7.37
N ALA A 478 -8.69 30.93 -6.21
CA ALA A 478 -7.42 30.61 -5.55
C ALA A 478 -7.03 29.13 -5.69
N GLY A 479 -7.62 28.40 -6.63
CA GLY A 479 -7.24 27.02 -6.92
C GLY A 479 -7.69 25.99 -5.90
N SER A 480 -8.77 26.24 -5.16
CA SER A 480 -9.46 25.21 -4.37
C SER A 480 -10.67 24.66 -5.13
N ARG A 481 -10.90 23.36 -5.03
CA ARG A 481 -12.02 22.69 -5.69
C ARG A 481 -13.36 22.96 -5.03
N SER A 482 -13.38 23.11 -3.70
CA SER A 482 -14.59 23.41 -2.93
C SER A 482 -14.26 24.15 -1.63
N VAL A 483 -15.28 24.72 -0.98
CA VAL A 483 -15.14 25.41 0.31
C VAL A 483 -14.71 24.44 1.41
N GLU A 484 -15.17 23.18 1.34
CA GLU A 484 -14.80 22.13 2.29
C GLU A 484 -13.33 21.75 2.15
N GLN A 485 -12.83 21.55 0.92
CA GLN A 485 -11.40 21.31 0.70
C GLN A 485 -10.55 22.50 1.19
N TYR A 486 -10.95 23.73 0.86
CA TYR A 486 -10.24 24.93 1.32
C TYR A 486 -10.13 24.98 2.85
N ASN A 487 -11.21 24.67 3.56
CA ASN A 487 -11.19 24.60 5.02
C ASN A 487 -10.42 23.38 5.56
N ALA A 488 -10.39 22.25 4.86
CA ALA A 488 -9.57 21.11 5.26
C ALA A 488 -8.06 21.41 5.13
N VAL A 489 -7.63 22.15 4.09
CA VAL A 489 -6.25 22.66 3.99
C VAL A 489 -5.93 23.61 5.15
N ARG A 490 -6.83 24.54 5.48
CA ARG A 490 -6.67 25.44 6.62
C ARG A 490 -6.59 24.69 7.96
N LEU A 491 -7.40 23.64 8.13
CA LEU A 491 -7.39 22.80 9.32
C LEU A 491 -6.08 22.00 9.41
N LEU A 492 -5.60 21.45 8.30
CA LEU A 492 -4.31 20.76 8.25
C LEU A 492 -3.17 21.70 8.67
N ASP A 493 -3.14 22.93 8.16
CA ASP A 493 -2.17 23.95 8.57
C ASP A 493 -2.27 24.31 10.06
N PHE A 494 -3.48 24.52 10.57
CA PHE A 494 -3.72 24.78 11.99
C PHE A 494 -3.18 23.62 12.86
N ASN A 495 -3.43 22.38 12.45
CA ASN A 495 -2.95 21.19 13.16
C ASN A 495 -1.43 21.06 13.11
N ILE A 496 -0.77 21.52 12.05
CA ILE A 496 0.71 21.59 11.99
C ILE A 496 1.25 22.59 13.02
N GLY A 497 0.60 23.75 13.17
CA GLY A 497 0.89 24.68 14.27
C GLY A 497 0.80 23.99 15.63
N LYS A 498 -0.27 23.23 15.86
CA LYS A 498 -0.46 22.43 17.09
C LYS A 498 0.59 21.33 17.28
N LEU A 499 1.01 20.65 16.21
CA LEU A 499 2.10 19.67 16.29
C LEU A 499 3.40 20.33 16.77
N MET A 500 3.73 21.53 16.29
CA MET A 500 4.92 22.26 16.74
C MET A 500 4.81 22.72 18.20
N GLU A 501 3.63 23.12 18.66
CA GLU A 501 3.36 23.40 20.08
C GLU A 501 3.56 22.13 20.95
N LEU A 502 2.98 21.00 20.53
CA LEU A 502 3.12 19.71 21.21
C LEU A 502 4.59 19.27 21.28
N ALA A 503 5.34 19.41 20.19
CA ALA A 503 6.75 19.03 20.15
C ALA A 503 7.62 19.86 21.09
N LYS A 504 7.34 21.16 21.22
CA LYS A 504 8.01 22.05 22.18
C LYS A 504 7.68 21.66 23.61
N ALA A 505 6.40 21.45 23.90
CA ALA A 505 5.94 21.00 25.22
C ALA A 505 6.48 19.61 25.60
N GLY A 506 6.69 18.73 24.62
CA GLY A 506 7.26 17.39 24.79
C GLY A 506 8.77 17.37 24.93
N GLY A 507 9.45 18.51 24.68
CA GLY A 507 10.90 18.64 24.84
C GLY A 507 11.73 17.95 23.76
N TYR A 508 11.13 17.56 22.63
CA TYR A 508 11.85 16.94 21.51
C TYR A 508 12.03 17.89 20.31
N TYR A 509 11.39 19.05 20.29
CA TYR A 509 11.46 20.02 19.19
C TYR A 509 12.88 20.41 18.77
N ASP A 510 13.73 20.81 19.71
CA ASP A 510 15.09 21.32 19.41
C ASP A 510 16.08 20.24 18.93
N ASN A 511 15.75 18.96 19.11
CA ASN A 511 16.59 17.82 18.68
C ASN A 511 15.86 16.94 17.67
N THR A 512 15.01 17.51 16.81
CA THR A 512 14.28 16.74 15.78
C THR A 512 14.46 17.37 14.40
N ILE A 513 14.73 16.52 13.40
CA ILE A 513 14.58 16.83 11.99
C ILE A 513 13.13 16.53 11.61
N PHE A 514 12.32 17.57 11.41
CA PHE A 514 10.97 17.46 10.89
C PHE A 514 10.99 17.57 9.37
N VAL A 515 10.33 16.62 8.71
CA VAL A 515 10.29 16.49 7.25
C VAL A 515 8.84 16.53 6.82
N PHE A 516 8.37 17.67 6.34
CA PHE A 516 6.98 17.84 5.91
C PHE A 516 6.90 17.81 4.41
N PHE A 517 6.05 16.95 3.85
CA PHE A 517 5.84 16.86 2.41
C PHE A 517 4.41 16.50 2.07
N GLY A 518 3.88 17.05 0.97
CA GLY A 518 2.62 16.58 0.40
C GLY A 518 2.77 15.25 -0.33
N ASP A 519 1.67 14.50 -0.48
CA ASP A 519 1.69 13.21 -1.18
C ASP A 519 1.18 13.29 -2.63
N HIS A 520 0.26 14.19 -2.92
CA HIS A 520 -0.18 14.64 -4.24
C HIS A 520 -1.18 15.79 -4.07
N ASN A 521 -1.60 16.43 -5.16
CA ASN A 521 -2.69 17.39 -5.11
C ASN A 521 -4.06 16.71 -5.25
N THR A 522 -5.10 17.36 -4.73
CA THR A 522 -6.46 17.08 -5.19
C THR A 522 -6.56 17.54 -6.64
N ARG A 523 -7.19 16.74 -7.52
CA ARG A 523 -7.40 17.18 -8.92
C ARG A 523 -8.23 18.47 -8.95
N ILE A 524 -7.54 19.57 -9.22
CA ILE A 524 -8.05 20.95 -9.33
C ILE A 524 -8.01 21.32 -10.81
N SER A 525 -9.05 21.99 -11.30
CA SER A 525 -9.20 22.30 -12.72
C SER A 525 -8.70 23.68 -13.11
N GLN A 526 -8.44 24.58 -12.15
CA GLN A 526 -8.02 25.97 -12.42
C GLN A 526 -7.08 26.43 -11.30
N ILE A 527 -5.88 26.88 -11.63
CA ILE A 527 -4.89 27.42 -10.68
C ILE A 527 -4.25 28.71 -11.23
N PRO A 528 -5.03 29.79 -11.42
CA PRO A 528 -4.60 30.96 -12.20
C PRO A 528 -3.43 31.75 -11.60
N HIS A 529 -3.11 31.54 -10.32
CA HIS A 529 -1.98 32.14 -9.63
C HIS A 529 -0.65 31.39 -9.84
N MET A 530 -0.69 30.19 -10.42
CA MET A 530 0.49 29.38 -10.73
C MET A 530 0.90 29.56 -12.20
N PRO A 531 2.17 29.30 -12.58
CA PRO A 531 2.57 29.26 -13.99
C PRO A 531 1.66 28.33 -14.81
N PRO A 532 1.27 28.70 -16.05
CA PRO A 532 0.31 27.94 -16.84
C PRO A 532 0.71 26.47 -17.08
N ALA A 533 2.01 26.17 -17.05
CA ALA A 533 2.54 24.82 -17.21
C ALA A 533 1.99 23.83 -16.18
N PHE A 534 1.77 24.27 -14.94
CA PHE A 534 1.26 23.38 -13.89
C PHE A 534 -0.10 22.81 -14.24
N GLU A 535 -1.02 23.65 -14.72
CA GLU A 535 -2.37 23.23 -15.13
C GLU A 535 -2.37 22.55 -16.50
N GLN A 536 -1.72 23.13 -17.50
CA GLN A 536 -1.83 22.68 -18.89
C GLN A 536 -1.05 21.40 -19.19
N LEU A 537 0.04 21.14 -18.45
CA LEU A 537 0.85 19.92 -18.57
C LEU A 537 0.53 18.88 -17.49
N GLY A 538 -0.40 19.17 -16.57
CA GLY A 538 -0.80 18.22 -15.52
C GLY A 538 0.21 18.07 -14.37
N LEU A 539 1.15 19.01 -14.21
CA LEU A 539 2.18 18.96 -13.15
C LEU A 539 1.65 19.34 -11.77
N GLU A 540 0.49 20.00 -11.69
CA GLU A 540 -0.13 20.41 -10.43
C GLU A 540 -0.42 19.23 -9.50
N SER A 541 -0.61 18.04 -10.07
CA SER A 541 -0.86 16.82 -9.31
C SER A 541 0.41 16.22 -8.70
N ASN A 542 1.57 16.44 -9.31
CA ASN A 542 2.88 15.93 -8.87
C ASN A 542 3.67 16.94 -8.02
N HIS A 543 3.47 18.24 -8.23
CA HIS A 543 4.17 19.31 -7.50
C HIS A 543 3.54 19.53 -6.12
N VAL A 544 4.28 19.20 -5.07
CA VAL A 544 3.78 19.20 -3.68
C VAL A 544 4.72 20.00 -2.77
N PRO A 545 4.22 20.59 -1.66
CA PRO A 545 5.08 21.33 -0.75
C PRO A 545 6.08 20.40 -0.08
N MET A 546 7.26 20.93 0.21
CA MET A 546 8.29 20.22 0.98
C MET A 546 9.13 21.20 1.80
N LEU A 547 9.30 20.86 3.09
CA LEU A 547 10.22 21.56 3.98
C LEU A 547 10.94 20.62 4.95
N ILE A 548 12.23 20.90 5.19
CA ILE A 548 13.02 20.26 6.25
C ILE A 548 13.28 21.30 7.32
N HIS A 549 12.70 21.08 8.50
CA HIS A 549 12.81 21.96 9.66
C HIS A 549 13.61 21.27 10.75
N ALA A 550 14.73 21.86 11.15
CA ALA A 550 15.61 21.33 12.19
C ALA A 550 16.09 22.52 13.06
N PRO A 551 15.25 22.97 14.01
CA PRO A 551 15.45 24.25 14.71
C PRO A 551 16.78 24.27 15.46
N GLY A 552 17.55 25.35 15.28
CA GLY A 552 18.88 25.50 15.90
C GLY A 552 20.00 24.63 15.28
N MET A 553 19.65 23.63 14.47
CA MET A 553 20.62 22.76 13.77
C MET A 553 20.81 23.15 12.31
N LEU A 554 19.78 23.71 11.67
CA LEU A 554 19.76 24.03 10.25
C LEU A 554 19.40 25.50 10.03
N ALA A 555 20.23 26.21 9.26
CA ALA A 555 19.90 27.56 8.82
C ALA A 555 18.86 27.52 7.68
N PRO A 556 17.93 28.48 7.61
CA PRO A 556 16.95 28.54 6.53
C PRO A 556 17.62 28.62 5.16
N LYS A 557 17.07 27.91 4.18
CA LYS A 557 17.62 27.84 2.82
C LYS A 557 16.51 27.58 1.80
N VAL A 558 16.56 28.23 0.65
CA VAL A 558 15.68 27.87 -0.48
C VAL A 558 16.43 26.92 -1.41
N ILE A 559 15.79 25.80 -1.74
CA ILE A 559 16.26 24.83 -2.74
C ILE A 559 15.48 25.08 -4.03
N GLU A 560 16.20 25.60 -5.03
CA GLU A 560 15.66 25.97 -6.35
C GLU A 560 15.71 24.81 -7.37
N GLU A 561 16.52 23.78 -7.12
CA GLU A 561 16.62 22.62 -8.00
C GLU A 561 15.38 21.72 -7.91
N ALA A 562 15.08 21.00 -8.98
CA ALA A 562 14.06 19.95 -8.94
C ALA A 562 14.50 18.80 -8.04
N VAL A 563 13.65 18.41 -7.09
CA VAL A 563 13.90 17.34 -6.13
C VAL A 563 12.74 16.36 -6.16
N GLY A 564 13.06 15.06 -6.18
CA GLY A 564 12.06 14.01 -6.16
C GLY A 564 11.81 13.46 -4.76
N LEU A 565 10.62 12.95 -4.50
CA LEU A 565 10.28 12.28 -3.23
C LEU A 565 11.29 11.19 -2.82
N THR A 566 11.85 10.47 -3.79
CA THR A 566 12.82 9.41 -3.54
C THR A 566 14.12 9.92 -2.91
N ASP A 567 14.44 11.21 -3.08
CA ASP A 567 15.65 11.84 -2.54
C ASP A 567 15.56 12.15 -1.04
N LEU A 568 14.37 12.06 -0.43
CA LEU A 568 14.17 12.46 0.97
C LEU A 568 14.93 11.57 1.96
N LEU A 569 14.75 10.24 1.90
CA LEU A 569 15.43 9.33 2.82
C LEU A 569 16.97 9.45 2.79
N PRO A 570 17.65 9.41 1.62
CA PRO A 570 19.11 9.56 1.61
C PRO A 570 19.56 10.94 2.11
N THR A 571 18.81 12.01 1.81
CA THR A 571 19.10 13.36 2.34
C THR A 571 19.02 13.41 3.86
N VAL A 572 17.95 12.89 4.44
CA VAL A 572 17.72 12.90 5.88
C VAL A 572 18.71 11.98 6.60
N ALA A 573 19.05 10.83 6.03
CA ALA A 573 20.10 9.95 6.56
C ALA A 573 21.47 10.64 6.55
N GLY A 574 21.81 11.37 5.47
CA GLY A 574 23.01 12.20 5.39
C GLY A 574 23.04 13.29 6.47
N MET A 575 21.94 14.02 6.66
CA MET A 575 21.79 15.01 7.74
C MET A 575 21.91 14.40 9.14
N ALA A 576 21.31 13.23 9.38
CA ALA A 576 21.38 12.53 10.66
C ALA A 576 22.75 11.85 10.91
N GLY A 577 23.67 11.90 9.94
CA GLY A 577 24.97 11.26 10.04
C GLY A 577 24.93 9.73 9.99
N VAL A 578 23.88 9.16 9.44
CA VAL A 578 23.67 7.70 9.33
C VAL A 578 24.29 7.20 8.02
N PRO A 579 25.28 6.30 8.04
CA PRO A 579 25.79 5.68 6.83
C PRO A 579 24.76 4.66 6.30
N PHE A 580 24.66 4.51 4.98
CA PHE A 580 23.66 3.63 4.37
C PHE A 580 24.14 3.01 3.05
N ARG A 581 23.53 1.87 2.70
CA ARG A 581 23.57 1.29 1.35
C ARG A 581 22.28 1.63 0.64
N ASN A 582 22.36 2.13 -0.59
CA ASN A 582 21.18 2.51 -1.37
C ASN A 582 21.22 1.85 -2.76
N GLY A 583 20.27 0.96 -3.03
CA GLY A 583 20.02 0.38 -4.35
C GLY A 583 18.80 0.98 -5.07
N ALA A 584 18.11 1.92 -4.43
CA ALA A 584 16.92 2.58 -4.95
C ALA A 584 17.29 3.81 -5.80
N MET A 585 16.33 4.66 -6.16
CA MET A 585 16.54 5.79 -7.08
C MET A 585 17.04 7.06 -6.40
N GLY A 586 16.69 7.26 -5.13
CA GLY A 586 16.98 8.48 -4.38
C GLY A 586 18.46 8.83 -4.25
N ARG A 587 18.75 10.13 -4.16
CA ARG A 587 20.09 10.69 -3.92
C ARG A 587 20.03 11.84 -2.92
N ASP A 588 21.00 11.93 -2.02
CA ASP A 588 21.13 13.05 -1.09
C ASP A 588 21.23 14.37 -1.86
N VAL A 589 20.31 15.31 -1.62
CA VAL A 589 20.24 16.61 -2.32
C VAL A 589 21.42 17.53 -2.04
N GLN A 590 22.18 17.27 -0.96
CA GLN A 590 23.36 18.05 -0.61
C GLN A 590 24.59 17.64 -1.41
N GLN A 591 24.52 16.51 -2.13
CA GLN A 591 25.54 16.10 -3.06
C GLN A 591 25.27 16.64 -4.46
N PRO A 592 26.32 17.11 -5.17
CA PRO A 592 26.19 17.58 -6.54
C PRO A 592 25.55 16.53 -7.46
N ALA A 593 24.70 16.98 -8.38
CA ALA A 593 24.29 16.15 -9.50
C ALA A 593 25.48 16.01 -10.48
N PRO A 594 25.87 14.78 -10.91
CA PRO A 594 26.99 14.57 -11.83
C PRO A 594 26.85 15.34 -13.15
N GLU A 595 25.62 15.62 -13.57
CA GLU A 595 25.29 16.32 -14.82
C GLU A 595 24.83 17.76 -14.60
N GLY A 596 25.06 18.32 -13.40
CA GLY A 596 24.80 19.73 -13.08
C GLY A 596 23.37 20.07 -12.67
N GLU A 597 22.36 19.37 -13.17
CA GLU A 597 20.95 19.56 -12.76
C GLU A 597 20.20 18.22 -12.60
N ARG A 598 19.41 18.14 -11.53
CA ARG A 598 18.55 16.98 -11.23
C ARG A 598 17.34 16.91 -12.15
N VAL A 599 16.99 15.67 -12.50
CA VAL A 599 15.78 15.30 -13.23
C VAL A 599 14.95 14.39 -12.33
N VAL A 600 13.69 14.75 -12.12
CA VAL A 600 12.75 13.91 -11.38
C VAL A 600 11.90 13.13 -12.40
N PRO A 601 11.91 11.78 -12.36
CA PRO A 601 11.07 10.99 -13.25
C PRO A 601 9.63 11.00 -12.76
N LEU A 602 8.71 11.24 -13.68
CA LEU A 602 7.27 11.33 -13.44
C LEU A 602 6.49 10.31 -14.27
N VAL A 603 5.37 9.84 -13.72
CA VAL A 603 4.26 9.27 -14.49
C VAL A 603 3.14 10.31 -14.46
N LEU A 604 3.00 11.04 -15.56
CA LEU A 604 2.03 12.13 -15.72
C LEU A 604 0.61 11.63 -15.95
N ARG A 605 0.48 10.46 -16.59
CA ARG A 605 -0.82 9.80 -16.81
C ARG A 605 -0.66 8.30 -16.68
N GLU A 606 -1.46 7.71 -15.80
CA GLU A 606 -1.53 6.26 -15.63
C GLU A 606 -2.42 5.59 -16.69
N GLY A 607 -2.30 4.27 -16.80
CA GLY A 607 -3.11 3.44 -17.68
C GLY A 607 -2.30 2.34 -18.36
N THR A 608 -2.90 1.69 -19.37
CA THR A 608 -2.22 0.66 -20.17
C THR A 608 -0.99 1.21 -20.89
N PHE A 609 -1.11 2.44 -21.40
CA PHE A 609 -0.07 3.20 -22.09
C PHE A 609 0.22 4.49 -21.32
N PRO A 610 1.02 4.43 -20.23
CA PRO A 610 1.25 5.60 -19.41
C PRO A 610 2.04 6.68 -20.18
N LEU A 611 1.77 7.94 -19.83
CA LEU A 611 2.59 9.08 -20.23
C LEU A 611 3.64 9.30 -19.14
N ILE A 612 4.90 9.28 -19.52
CA ILE A 612 6.03 9.47 -18.60
C ILE A 612 6.70 10.81 -18.88
N GLY A 613 7.39 11.35 -17.88
CA GLY A 613 8.12 12.59 -18.04
C GLY A 613 9.37 12.69 -17.16
N GLY A 614 10.22 13.66 -17.49
CA GLY A 614 11.37 14.06 -16.70
C GLY A 614 11.29 15.56 -16.48
N VAL A 615 11.19 15.98 -15.22
CA VAL A 615 11.03 17.39 -14.85
C VAL A 615 12.32 17.93 -14.22
N THR A 616 12.71 19.12 -14.65
CA THR A 616 13.75 19.96 -14.04
C THR A 616 13.11 21.22 -13.47
N LYS A 617 13.91 22.19 -12.99
CA LYS A 617 13.34 23.46 -12.53
C LYS A 617 12.71 24.27 -13.68
N ASN A 618 13.21 24.07 -14.91
CA ASN A 618 12.89 24.89 -16.08
C ASN A 618 12.06 24.14 -17.12
N PHE A 619 12.26 22.82 -17.27
CA PHE A 619 11.70 22.06 -18.37
C PHE A 619 10.94 20.82 -17.91
N LEU A 620 9.93 20.44 -18.70
CA LEU A 620 9.32 19.12 -18.67
C LEU A 620 9.52 18.46 -20.03
N LEU A 621 10.17 17.31 -20.04
CA LEU A 621 10.07 16.38 -21.15
C LEU A 621 8.94 15.40 -20.88
N GLN A 622 8.10 15.13 -21.88
CA GLN A 622 7.08 14.08 -21.82
C GLN A 622 7.09 13.20 -23.06
N MET A 623 6.82 11.91 -22.88
CA MET A 623 6.78 10.90 -23.94
C MET A 623 5.83 9.76 -23.56
N GLN A 624 5.40 8.97 -24.54
CA GLN A 624 4.75 7.70 -24.24
C GLN A 624 5.74 6.75 -23.56
N HIS A 625 5.24 5.83 -22.75
CA HIS A 625 6.10 4.90 -22.01
C HIS A 625 7.00 4.02 -22.89
N ASP A 626 6.80 3.94 -24.20
CA ASP A 626 7.64 3.16 -25.13
C ASP A 626 8.74 4.02 -25.77
N GLY A 627 8.87 5.29 -25.37
CA GLY A 627 9.82 6.25 -25.94
C GLY A 627 9.26 7.06 -27.10
N SER A 628 8.06 6.77 -27.59
CA SER A 628 7.48 7.46 -28.74
C SER A 628 6.92 8.84 -28.40
N SER A 629 6.87 9.70 -29.42
CA SER A 629 6.33 11.06 -29.38
C SER A 629 6.90 11.96 -28.27
N PRO A 630 8.23 12.06 -28.11
CA PRO A 630 8.83 12.94 -27.11
C PRO A 630 8.62 14.43 -27.47
N THR A 631 8.33 15.23 -26.45
CA THR A 631 8.19 16.69 -26.56
C THR A 631 8.84 17.36 -25.35
N LEU A 632 9.39 18.56 -25.54
CA LEU A 632 9.99 19.37 -24.48
C LEU A 632 9.17 20.65 -24.29
N HIS A 633 8.92 21.02 -23.03
CA HIS A 633 8.09 22.16 -22.66
C HIS A 633 8.82 23.05 -21.67
N ASP A 634 8.79 24.37 -21.90
CA ASP A 634 9.31 25.38 -20.98
C ASP A 634 8.25 25.71 -19.91
N LEU A 635 8.59 25.46 -18.64
CA LEU A 635 7.69 25.61 -17.49
C LEU A 635 7.40 27.07 -17.14
N ALA A 636 8.24 28.01 -17.57
CA ALA A 636 8.03 29.44 -17.37
C ALA A 636 7.25 30.10 -18.51
N SER A 637 7.04 29.39 -19.62
CA SER A 637 6.35 29.92 -20.80
C SER A 637 4.87 30.23 -20.53
N LYS A 638 4.37 31.28 -21.19
CA LYS A 638 2.93 31.58 -21.25
C LYS A 638 2.17 30.62 -22.17
N THR A 639 2.88 29.92 -23.06
CA THR A 639 2.38 28.89 -23.98
C THR A 639 3.10 27.57 -23.72
N PRO A 640 2.90 26.96 -22.54
CA PRO A 640 3.67 25.80 -22.08
C PRO A 640 3.41 24.52 -22.87
N LEU A 641 2.43 24.49 -23.78
CA LEU A 641 2.14 23.36 -24.67
C LEU A 641 3.03 23.35 -25.93
N ASP A 642 3.71 24.45 -26.21
CA ASP A 642 4.59 24.56 -27.37
C ASP A 642 5.80 23.63 -27.18
N ASN A 643 6.07 22.81 -28.20
CA ASN A 643 7.26 21.95 -28.19
C ASN A 643 8.51 22.78 -28.49
N VAL A 644 9.31 23.04 -27.45
CA VAL A 644 10.54 23.85 -27.52
C VAL A 644 11.81 23.03 -27.79
N ALA A 645 11.67 21.74 -28.13
CA ALA A 645 12.81 20.83 -28.37
C ALA A 645 13.79 21.35 -29.44
N GLY A 646 13.28 21.94 -30.53
CA GLY A 646 14.12 22.51 -31.60
C GLY A 646 14.92 23.74 -31.16
N GLN A 647 14.49 24.45 -30.12
CA GLN A 647 15.21 25.59 -29.55
C GLN A 647 16.22 25.16 -28.47
N ASN A 648 16.02 23.99 -27.87
CA ASN A 648 16.84 23.46 -26.79
C ASN A 648 17.31 22.01 -27.09
N PRO A 649 18.07 21.78 -28.16
CA PRO A 649 18.38 20.42 -28.64
C PRO A 649 19.21 19.59 -27.66
N GLU A 650 20.15 20.20 -26.93
CA GLU A 650 20.99 19.51 -25.95
C GLU A 650 20.17 19.06 -24.73
N GLU A 651 19.33 19.95 -24.19
CA GLU A 651 18.47 19.64 -23.06
C GLU A 651 17.38 18.63 -23.44
N PHE A 652 16.84 18.73 -24.65
CA PHE A 652 15.92 17.73 -25.18
C PHE A 652 16.54 16.35 -25.20
N GLN A 653 17.76 16.21 -25.76
CA GLN A 653 18.43 14.91 -25.83
C GLN A 653 18.77 14.37 -24.43
N ARG A 654 19.25 15.24 -23.53
CA ARG A 654 19.55 14.88 -22.14
C ARG A 654 18.32 14.33 -21.42
N LEU A 655 17.21 15.08 -21.45
CA LEU A 655 15.98 14.67 -20.79
C LEU A 655 15.33 13.47 -21.46
N LEU A 656 15.48 13.30 -22.77
CA LEU A 656 14.95 12.14 -23.51
C LEU A 656 15.54 10.85 -22.94
N GLU A 657 16.88 10.78 -22.88
CA GLU A 657 17.59 9.58 -22.44
C GLU A 657 17.39 9.33 -20.92
N LEU A 658 17.46 10.38 -20.10
CA LEU A 658 17.26 10.26 -18.65
C LEU A 658 15.83 9.85 -18.30
N THR A 659 14.80 10.45 -18.93
CA THR A 659 13.40 10.12 -18.66
C THR A 659 13.13 8.64 -18.96
N ARG A 660 13.57 8.17 -20.13
CA ARG A 660 13.39 6.78 -20.55
C ARG A 660 14.15 5.83 -19.63
N GLY A 661 15.42 6.11 -19.37
CA GLY A 661 16.27 5.24 -18.55
C GLY A 661 15.83 5.18 -17.08
N LEU A 662 15.43 6.31 -16.49
CA LEU A 662 14.91 6.34 -15.11
C LEU A 662 13.60 5.55 -15.01
N HIS A 663 12.69 5.68 -15.98
CA HIS A 663 11.44 4.91 -15.98
C HIS A 663 11.69 3.40 -16.03
N GLU A 664 12.53 2.92 -16.95
CA GLU A 664 12.83 1.49 -17.05
C GLU A 664 13.61 0.98 -15.83
N SER A 665 14.52 1.80 -15.29
CA SER A 665 15.24 1.46 -14.05
C SER A 665 14.30 1.36 -12.85
N ALA A 666 13.31 2.25 -12.71
CA ALA A 666 12.28 2.13 -11.67
C ALA A 666 11.50 0.82 -11.77
N ARG A 667 11.12 0.41 -13.00
CA ARG A 667 10.43 -0.87 -13.24
C ARG A 667 11.28 -2.06 -12.78
N LEU A 668 12.59 -2.05 -13.01
CA LEU A 668 13.51 -3.07 -12.51
C LEU A 668 13.61 -3.05 -10.97
N MET A 669 13.81 -1.85 -10.40
CA MET A 669 14.01 -1.66 -8.96
C MET A 669 12.81 -2.16 -8.14
N LEU A 670 11.57 -2.03 -8.62
CA LEU A 670 10.38 -2.57 -7.93
C LEU A 670 10.53 -4.06 -7.56
N TYR A 671 11.19 -4.84 -8.42
CA TYR A 671 11.35 -6.29 -8.25
C TYR A 671 12.74 -6.69 -7.72
N ARG A 672 13.79 -5.89 -7.97
CA ARG A 672 15.16 -6.19 -7.54
C ARG A 672 15.57 -5.53 -6.22
N ASN A 673 14.82 -4.55 -5.73
CA ASN A 673 14.99 -3.98 -4.39
C ASN A 673 14.29 -4.81 -3.30
N VAL A 674 13.74 -5.99 -3.64
CA VAL A 674 13.19 -6.96 -2.68
C VAL A 674 14.34 -7.62 -1.89
N ARG A 675 14.16 -7.81 -0.57
CA ARG A 675 15.20 -8.30 0.34
C ARG A 675 14.94 -9.67 0.96
#